data_AF-A0A9P5DTL8-F1
#
_entry.id   AF-A0A9P5DTL8-F1
#
_cell.length_a   1.000
_cell.length_b   1.000
_cell.length_c   1.000
_cell.angle_alpha   90.00
_cell.angle_beta   90.00
_cell.angle_gamma   90.00
#
_symmetry.space_group_name_H-M   'P 1'
#
loop_
_entity.id
_entity.type
_entity.pdbx_description
1 polymer ?
#
loop_
_entity_poly.entity_id
_entity_poly.type
_entity_poly.pdbx_seq_one_letter_code
_entity_poly.pdbx_strand_id
1 'polypeptide(L)'
;MASEPKPALTASPNSPLPPINPIDDDVASIPTWRKWVILFVVCWMPLPMTFWSTAIMPATIEVASDLHIPMTTITTINAAVFVAQALSGLIWLPVSTIIGRKSAYLAANAVLCVCAIGCATVPNLPGFATLWILGGNTGPFFLVAGQTILADIFDPTSRGTAVGFFLGSCVSFNSIAPLLGSIIATFTSWRVIYGVEAGMCLFGLILSLLFIPKASEVQNPKLAEATRPRTLKEIIQTFNPMHVFCQFKYPKVILANIACGLLGFNQYGLLSSVRRVINPRFNLTSPLSSGLFYLAPGAGFLVGSTIGGKISDVVVKRYMRKRNGQRIPEDRLNSSLPSVLLILPLGTLLYGWSVYHRLGGMALPIISAFIQGFGLMASFSGLNTYAAEVRPAHRTAVITGKYVIQYSFGAISVGGVVPMINGIGVGWAFTVSLSDEELSWREQRAKLMIPNLEDYLKLANISNFNVKNYINKLKNDDVPIVGLSVSGGGTQSGLGGLGVYQAYDARSGAAKAARTGGLTQLLSYITGLSGGGAVTVSLLAANNFTTVDNVKKAANFSRDYSSGPDGNQASFFTTIFQNAGAKVESGFPISVADTFGQFWGTWLPEDKVYSNYSDIASKNTAFTLGDAPMPILCFAEVIPGKSPEIGKLMYPGLNKSALFNLTSYEVTPFEFGSWLGGRVQAFIETKWLGTSMSDGKPQNKSECVGGFDKLTLMQGTTTNAFTAWFIDTFYGVPVFAKRWLEKRQKANPDINDVPIPSDQYDNPLVQLVNQTALYFDLTFNESLWATYPNPFEDYNEDMKGVSELLLVDGSLALESNPLRPLIIPERKLDLIIVYEASSDAPNSWVNGSNLIGTLFLTLIKALTNISDTALAASQGNIPFPKIPDVNTIVAQNLSFQPTFFGCNASSPTPLLLWLPNAPWTGYTNYSYAQTQFTPNQVDIAFENAFQVATYGNGSVDENWPACLACAAIKGSLRRLDIDLPKQCEECFERHCWNGTTSDRKATAEDFNLTPRLDPELSFAKWNESDWEKSESSGNSSGSGSGSENGSGKGKDSVGVKFSSSLFGLALSMVAMICLL
;
A
#
# COMPACT_ATOMS: atom_id res chain seq x y z
N MET A 1 -7.57 14.80 -71.78
CA MET A 1 -8.68 15.68 -72.18
C MET A 1 -9.24 16.29 -70.92
N ALA A 2 -9.03 17.60 -70.74
CA ALA A 2 -9.58 18.36 -69.62
C ALA A 2 -11.08 18.58 -69.83
N SER A 3 -11.89 18.37 -68.79
CA SER A 3 -13.31 18.75 -68.79
C SER A 3 -13.62 19.57 -67.54
N GLU A 4 -14.22 20.73 -67.79
CA GLU A 4 -14.60 21.82 -66.89
C GLU A 4 -15.40 21.42 -65.64
N PRO A 5 -15.37 22.26 -64.58
CA PRO A 5 -16.25 22.12 -63.42
C PRO A 5 -17.64 22.71 -63.72
N LYS A 6 -18.70 21.90 -63.56
CA LYS A 6 -20.11 22.34 -63.58
C LYS A 6 -20.55 22.91 -62.21
N PRO A 7 -21.54 23.81 -62.17
CA PRO A 7 -21.78 24.73 -61.07
C PRO A 7 -22.54 24.10 -59.90
N ALA A 8 -22.29 24.61 -58.69
CA ALA A 8 -23.01 24.26 -57.47
C ALA A 8 -24.48 24.69 -57.57
N LEU A 9 -25.38 23.71 -57.59
CA LEU A 9 -26.82 23.89 -57.42
C LEU A 9 -27.14 24.08 -55.93
N THR A 10 -27.69 25.24 -55.60
CA THR A 10 -28.32 25.55 -54.31
C THR A 10 -29.58 24.71 -54.14
N ALA A 11 -29.56 23.77 -53.19
CA ALA A 11 -30.71 22.94 -52.86
C ALA A 11 -31.62 23.62 -51.83
N SER A 12 -32.91 23.71 -52.16
CA SER A 12 -34.02 24.16 -51.32
C SER A 12 -34.25 23.22 -50.11
N PRO A 13 -34.69 23.71 -48.93
CA PRO A 13 -34.75 22.93 -47.68
C PRO A 13 -35.81 21.82 -47.59
N ASN A 14 -36.66 21.61 -48.61
CA ASN A 14 -37.88 20.80 -48.47
C ASN A 14 -38.07 19.66 -49.49
N SER A 15 -37.00 19.06 -50.02
CA SER A 15 -37.14 17.80 -50.78
C SER A 15 -36.91 16.58 -49.87
N PRO A 16 -37.75 15.52 -49.92
CA PRO A 16 -37.46 14.26 -49.24
C PRO A 16 -36.14 13.72 -49.77
N LEU A 17 -35.20 13.42 -48.87
CA LEU A 17 -33.93 12.79 -49.22
C LEU A 17 -34.19 11.52 -50.05
N PRO A 18 -33.45 11.30 -51.16
CA PRO A 18 -33.55 10.04 -51.91
C PRO A 18 -33.22 8.87 -50.96
N PRO A 19 -33.89 7.71 -51.11
CA PRO A 19 -33.62 6.56 -50.26
C PRO A 19 -32.13 6.21 -50.35
N ILE A 20 -31.50 6.12 -49.19
CA ILE A 20 -30.12 5.65 -49.07
C ILE A 20 -30.13 4.18 -49.51
N ASN A 21 -29.70 3.91 -50.74
CA ASN A 21 -29.36 2.54 -51.12
C ASN A 21 -28.18 2.13 -50.22
N PRO A 22 -28.32 1.10 -49.37
CA PRO A 22 -27.19 0.56 -48.65
C PRO A 22 -26.15 0.11 -49.69
N ILE A 23 -24.86 0.35 -49.41
CA ILE A 23 -23.77 -0.28 -50.14
C ILE A 23 -24.12 -1.77 -50.23
N ASP A 24 -24.28 -2.28 -51.45
CA ASP A 24 -24.56 -3.68 -51.77
C ASP A 24 -23.41 -4.55 -51.19
N ASP A 25 -23.56 -5.01 -49.96
CA ASP A 25 -22.87 -6.19 -49.47
C ASP A 25 -23.67 -7.38 -50.05
N ASP A 26 -23.29 -7.91 -51.22
CA ASP A 26 -23.86 -9.12 -51.81
C ASP A 26 -23.89 -10.26 -50.76
N VAL A 27 -25.06 -10.53 -50.19
CA VAL A 27 -25.26 -11.62 -49.21
C VAL A 27 -25.60 -12.91 -49.94
N ALA A 28 -25.00 -14.03 -49.52
CA ALA A 28 -25.24 -15.33 -50.14
C ALA A 28 -26.73 -15.72 -50.07
N SER A 29 -27.30 -16.14 -51.21
CA SER A 29 -28.71 -16.55 -51.35
C SER A 29 -28.96 -17.95 -50.79
N ILE A 30 -28.96 -18.06 -49.46
CA ILE A 30 -29.19 -19.31 -48.71
C ILE A 30 -30.62 -19.34 -48.14
N PRO A 31 -31.35 -20.48 -48.16
CA PRO A 31 -32.67 -20.59 -47.54
C PRO A 31 -32.68 -20.22 -46.05
N THR A 32 -33.72 -19.52 -45.59
CA THR A 32 -33.82 -18.98 -44.22
C THR A 32 -33.62 -20.04 -43.14
N TRP A 33 -34.24 -21.23 -43.28
CA TRP A 33 -34.08 -22.33 -42.32
C TRP A 33 -32.61 -22.76 -42.19
N ARG A 34 -31.87 -22.80 -43.30
CA ARG A 34 -30.45 -23.17 -43.33
C ARG A 34 -29.58 -22.08 -42.72
N LYS A 35 -29.92 -20.80 -42.89
CA LYS A 35 -29.23 -19.68 -42.21
C LYS A 35 -29.32 -19.82 -40.68
N TRP A 36 -30.49 -20.18 -40.15
CA TRP A 36 -30.67 -20.39 -38.70
C TRP A 36 -29.95 -21.63 -38.18
N VAL A 37 -29.92 -22.73 -38.95
CA VAL A 37 -29.11 -23.91 -38.59
C VAL A 37 -27.62 -23.57 -38.60
N ILE A 38 -27.12 -22.84 -39.61
CA ILE A 38 -25.72 -22.39 -39.64
C ILE A 38 -25.40 -21.49 -38.42
N LEU A 39 -26.31 -20.58 -38.06
CA LEU A 39 -26.16 -19.78 -36.84
C LEU A 39 -26.02 -20.67 -35.60
N PHE A 40 -26.86 -21.71 -35.46
CA PHE A 40 -26.74 -22.66 -34.35
C PHE A 40 -25.37 -23.36 -34.33
N VAL A 41 -24.87 -23.84 -35.47
CA VAL A 41 -23.54 -24.48 -35.56
C VAL A 41 -22.43 -23.50 -35.18
N VAL A 42 -22.52 -22.26 -35.67
CA VAL A 42 -21.54 -21.21 -35.39
C VAL A 42 -21.59 -20.81 -33.91
N CYS A 43 -22.77 -20.77 -33.27
CA CYS A 43 -22.90 -20.59 -31.82
C CYS A 43 -22.38 -21.78 -31.00
N TRP A 44 -22.46 -23.01 -31.54
CA TRP A 44 -22.02 -24.22 -30.84
C TRP A 44 -20.50 -24.31 -30.72
N MET A 45 -19.71 -24.07 -31.78
CA MET A 45 -18.24 -24.31 -31.71
C MET A 45 -17.47 -23.49 -30.67
N PRO A 46 -17.85 -22.25 -30.33
CA PRO A 46 -17.25 -21.56 -29.21
C PRO A 46 -17.52 -22.20 -27.83
N LEU A 47 -18.54 -23.05 -27.69
CA LEU A 47 -18.85 -23.71 -26.42
C LEU A 47 -17.79 -24.75 -26.03
N PRO A 48 -17.41 -25.73 -26.88
CA PRO A 48 -16.26 -26.60 -26.60
C PRO A 48 -14.98 -25.80 -26.32
N MET A 49 -14.67 -24.80 -27.14
CA MET A 49 -13.52 -23.92 -26.91
C MET A 49 -13.47 -23.33 -25.49
N THR A 50 -14.60 -22.79 -25.02
CA THR A 50 -14.64 -22.14 -23.70
C THR A 50 -14.65 -23.18 -22.59
N PHE A 51 -15.28 -24.33 -22.81
CA PHE A 51 -15.21 -25.49 -21.93
C PHE A 51 -13.77 -25.98 -21.72
N TRP A 52 -12.99 -26.08 -22.80
CA TRP A 52 -11.58 -26.51 -22.81
C TRP A 52 -10.69 -25.80 -21.79
N SER A 53 -10.83 -24.48 -21.64
CA SER A 53 -9.96 -23.67 -20.77
C SER A 53 -10.57 -23.34 -19.41
N THR A 54 -11.90 -23.32 -19.29
CA THR A 54 -12.58 -22.84 -18.07
C THR A 54 -13.21 -23.96 -17.22
N ALA A 55 -13.62 -25.09 -17.80
CA ALA A 55 -14.32 -26.15 -17.06
C ALA A 55 -13.46 -26.79 -15.95
N ILE A 56 -12.13 -26.80 -16.13
CA ILE A 56 -11.19 -27.35 -15.14
C ILE A 56 -10.89 -26.38 -13.97
N MET A 57 -11.18 -25.08 -14.10
CA MET A 57 -10.84 -24.07 -13.08
C MET A 57 -11.33 -24.45 -11.66
N PRO A 58 -12.58 -24.93 -11.47
CA PRO A 58 -13.04 -25.38 -10.17
C PRO A 58 -12.61 -26.80 -9.81
N ALA A 59 -11.96 -27.56 -10.70
CA ALA A 59 -11.49 -28.94 -10.46
C ALA A 59 -9.97 -29.03 -10.19
N THR A 60 -9.31 -27.88 -10.02
CA THR A 60 -7.84 -27.79 -9.87
C THR A 60 -7.29 -28.56 -8.66
N ILE A 61 -8.05 -28.65 -7.56
CA ILE A 61 -7.65 -29.42 -6.37
C ILE A 61 -7.69 -30.92 -6.65
N GLU A 62 -8.73 -31.41 -7.33
CA GLU A 62 -8.88 -32.83 -7.67
C GLU A 62 -7.81 -33.27 -8.66
N VAL A 63 -7.50 -32.44 -9.65
CA VAL A 63 -6.45 -32.72 -10.63
C VAL A 63 -5.08 -32.78 -9.94
N ALA A 64 -4.81 -31.82 -9.05
CA ALA A 64 -3.57 -31.77 -8.28
C ALA A 64 -3.40 -32.99 -7.37
N SER A 65 -4.50 -33.43 -6.74
CA SER A 65 -4.54 -34.62 -5.88
C SER A 65 -4.32 -35.91 -6.68
N ASP A 66 -5.05 -36.10 -7.78
CA ASP A 66 -5.00 -37.30 -8.63
C ASP A 66 -3.62 -37.48 -9.31
N LEU A 67 -2.98 -36.38 -9.69
CA LEU A 67 -1.65 -36.40 -10.34
C LEU A 67 -0.49 -36.23 -9.37
N HIS A 68 -0.75 -36.07 -8.07
CA HIS A 68 0.25 -35.84 -7.02
C HIS A 68 1.19 -34.66 -7.31
N ILE A 69 0.61 -33.52 -7.71
CA ILE A 69 1.36 -32.30 -8.09
C ILE A 69 0.81 -31.07 -7.37
N PRO A 70 1.61 -30.00 -7.25
CA PRO A 70 1.11 -28.72 -6.75
C PRO A 70 -0.02 -28.16 -7.63
N MET A 71 -1.05 -27.58 -7.01
CA MET A 71 -2.15 -26.91 -7.73
C MET A 71 -1.64 -25.76 -8.62
N THR A 72 -0.56 -25.10 -8.21
CA THR A 72 0.08 -24.01 -8.97
C THR A 72 0.54 -24.47 -10.34
N THR A 73 0.99 -25.73 -10.47
CA THR A 73 1.40 -26.33 -11.75
C THR A 73 0.23 -26.38 -12.73
N ILE A 74 -0.97 -26.79 -12.28
CA ILE A 74 -2.16 -26.84 -13.14
C ILE A 74 -2.61 -25.43 -13.55
N THR A 75 -2.56 -24.45 -12.64
CA THR A 75 -2.89 -23.06 -12.99
C THR A 75 -1.90 -22.46 -14.00
N THR A 76 -0.61 -22.78 -13.89
CA THR A 76 0.42 -22.37 -14.86
C THR A 76 0.20 -23.02 -16.23
N ILE A 77 -0.14 -24.32 -16.26
CA ILE A 77 -0.48 -24.99 -17.53
C ILE A 77 -1.73 -24.35 -18.13
N ASN A 78 -2.74 -24.03 -17.33
CA ASN A 78 -3.92 -23.33 -17.83
C ASN A 78 -3.55 -21.97 -18.45
N ALA A 79 -2.68 -21.19 -17.81
CA ALA A 79 -2.17 -19.95 -18.39
C ALA A 79 -1.49 -20.17 -19.76
N ALA A 80 -0.72 -21.27 -19.91
CA ALA A 80 -0.14 -21.65 -21.19
C ALA A 80 -1.19 -22.03 -22.26
N VAL A 81 -2.32 -22.64 -21.86
CA VAL A 81 -3.47 -22.89 -22.75
C VAL A 81 -4.07 -21.58 -23.25
N PHE A 82 -4.18 -20.56 -22.39
CA PHE A 82 -4.63 -19.22 -22.79
C PHE A 82 -3.66 -18.53 -23.76
N VAL A 83 -2.35 -18.72 -23.59
CA VAL A 83 -1.34 -18.26 -24.58
C VAL A 83 -1.55 -18.96 -25.92
N ALA A 84 -1.75 -20.29 -25.92
CA ALA A 84 -2.07 -21.03 -27.14
C ALA A 84 -3.37 -20.54 -27.81
N GLN A 85 -4.40 -20.22 -27.02
CA GLN A 85 -5.62 -19.59 -27.52
C GLN A 85 -5.33 -18.24 -28.18
N ALA A 86 -4.50 -17.38 -27.57
CA ALA A 86 -4.12 -16.10 -28.15
C ALA A 86 -3.46 -16.25 -29.54
N LEU A 87 -2.71 -17.34 -29.76
CA LEU A 87 -2.02 -17.61 -31.03
C LEU A 87 -2.91 -18.29 -32.09
N SER A 88 -4.09 -18.79 -31.71
CA SER A 88 -4.97 -19.58 -32.58
C SER A 88 -5.28 -18.93 -33.93
N GLY A 89 -5.64 -17.64 -33.92
CA GLY A 89 -5.99 -16.91 -35.14
C GLY A 89 -4.80 -16.75 -36.09
N LEU A 90 -3.57 -16.73 -35.59
CA LEU A 90 -2.35 -16.62 -36.41
C LEU A 90 -2.03 -17.92 -37.15
N ILE A 91 -2.56 -19.05 -36.69
CA ILE A 91 -2.36 -20.38 -37.29
C ILE A 91 -3.48 -20.67 -38.28
N TRP A 92 -4.73 -20.59 -37.81
CA TRP A 92 -5.87 -21.12 -38.57
C TRP A 92 -6.41 -20.17 -39.63
N LEU A 93 -6.11 -18.86 -39.57
CA LEU A 93 -6.44 -17.94 -40.66
C LEU A 93 -5.62 -18.20 -41.93
N PRO A 94 -4.27 -18.31 -41.87
CA PRO A 94 -3.48 -18.77 -43.01
C PRO A 94 -3.96 -20.12 -43.56
N VAL A 95 -4.22 -21.09 -42.69
CA VAL A 95 -4.75 -22.40 -43.09
C VAL A 95 -6.09 -22.24 -43.82
N SER A 96 -6.99 -21.40 -43.31
CA SER A 96 -8.27 -21.08 -43.97
C SER A 96 -8.11 -20.49 -45.37
N THR A 97 -7.06 -19.69 -45.61
CA THR A 97 -6.78 -19.16 -46.96
C THR A 97 -6.19 -20.21 -47.91
N ILE A 98 -5.46 -21.20 -47.40
CA ILE A 98 -4.79 -22.24 -48.21
C ILE A 98 -5.79 -23.36 -48.58
N ILE A 99 -6.43 -23.98 -47.60
CA ILE A 99 -7.28 -25.18 -47.79
C ILE A 99 -8.78 -24.84 -47.85
N GLY A 100 -9.12 -23.57 -47.67
CA GLY A 100 -10.49 -23.06 -47.64
C GLY A 100 -11.11 -23.09 -46.23
N ARG A 101 -12.01 -22.13 -45.97
CA ARG A 101 -12.63 -21.89 -44.67
C ARG A 101 -13.32 -23.11 -44.06
N LYS A 102 -14.13 -23.84 -44.82
CA LYS A 102 -14.83 -25.04 -44.33
C LYS A 102 -13.83 -26.12 -43.88
N SER A 103 -12.81 -26.39 -44.69
CA SER A 103 -11.79 -27.41 -44.39
C SER A 103 -10.97 -27.03 -43.16
N ALA A 104 -10.57 -25.76 -43.03
CA ALA A 104 -9.87 -25.26 -41.85
C ALA A 104 -10.74 -25.32 -40.59
N TYR A 105 -12.03 -24.98 -40.68
CA TYR A 105 -13.00 -25.11 -39.58
C TYR A 105 -13.14 -26.55 -39.08
N LEU A 106 -13.21 -27.51 -40.01
CA LEU A 106 -13.29 -28.93 -39.69
C LEU A 106 -11.98 -29.47 -39.12
N ALA A 107 -10.84 -29.09 -39.69
CA ALA A 107 -9.53 -29.51 -39.22
C ALA A 107 -9.24 -28.99 -37.81
N ALA A 108 -9.56 -27.72 -37.52
CA ALA A 108 -9.41 -27.15 -36.19
C ALA A 108 -10.25 -27.91 -35.15
N ASN A 109 -11.50 -28.25 -35.50
CA ASN A 109 -12.37 -29.00 -34.59
C ASN A 109 -11.92 -30.46 -34.42
N ALA A 110 -11.42 -31.09 -35.50
CA ALA A 110 -10.85 -32.43 -35.42
C ALA A 110 -9.61 -32.47 -34.50
N VAL A 111 -8.73 -31.47 -34.58
CA VAL A 111 -7.58 -31.35 -33.68
C VAL A 111 -8.04 -31.19 -32.23
N LEU A 112 -9.04 -30.34 -31.96
CA LEU A 112 -9.59 -30.18 -30.61
C LEU A 112 -10.18 -31.49 -30.08
N CYS A 113 -10.94 -32.21 -30.92
CA CYS A 113 -11.54 -33.51 -30.57
C CYS A 113 -10.48 -34.57 -30.21
N VAL A 114 -9.43 -34.70 -31.03
CA VAL A 114 -8.32 -35.63 -30.77
C VAL A 114 -7.59 -35.27 -29.48
N CYS A 115 -7.29 -33.98 -29.27
CA CYS A 115 -6.68 -33.51 -28.03
C CYS A 115 -7.58 -33.77 -26.81
N ALA A 116 -8.91 -33.64 -26.93
CA ALA A 116 -9.87 -33.92 -25.86
C ALA A 116 -9.90 -35.41 -25.48
N ILE A 117 -9.96 -36.30 -26.47
CA ILE A 117 -9.87 -37.75 -26.25
C ILE A 117 -8.53 -38.10 -25.57
N GLY A 118 -7.45 -37.47 -26.02
CA GLY A 118 -6.12 -37.62 -25.42
C GLY A 118 -6.06 -37.15 -23.97
N CYS A 119 -6.53 -35.93 -23.66
CA CYS A 119 -6.59 -35.40 -22.29
C CYS A 119 -7.42 -36.26 -21.34
N ALA A 120 -8.49 -36.90 -21.84
CA ALA A 120 -9.32 -37.80 -21.05
C ALA A 120 -8.60 -39.13 -20.68
N THR A 121 -7.64 -39.57 -21.51
CA THR A 121 -7.05 -40.92 -21.43
C THR A 121 -5.60 -40.96 -20.96
N VAL A 122 -4.83 -39.88 -21.14
CA VAL A 122 -3.39 -39.87 -20.82
C VAL A 122 -3.14 -39.86 -19.31
N PRO A 123 -2.37 -40.82 -18.75
CA PRO A 123 -2.21 -40.96 -17.31
C PRO A 123 -1.22 -39.95 -16.69
N ASN A 124 -0.28 -39.42 -17.48
CA ASN A 124 0.82 -38.60 -16.98
C ASN A 124 0.63 -37.09 -17.24
N LEU A 125 1.23 -36.26 -16.37
CA LEU A 125 1.15 -34.80 -16.47
C LEU A 125 1.73 -34.25 -17.78
N PRO A 126 2.93 -34.64 -18.26
CA PRO A 126 3.50 -34.04 -19.47
C PRO A 126 2.62 -34.26 -20.69
N GLY A 127 2.11 -35.48 -20.90
CA GLY A 127 1.23 -35.78 -22.02
C GLY A 127 -0.11 -35.05 -21.92
N PHE A 128 -0.68 -34.96 -20.71
CA PHE A 128 -1.87 -34.13 -20.46
C PHE A 128 -1.60 -32.66 -20.80
N ALA A 129 -0.54 -32.06 -20.27
CA ALA A 129 -0.19 -30.66 -20.48
C ALA A 129 0.06 -30.35 -21.97
N THR A 130 0.79 -31.23 -22.67
CA THR A 130 1.05 -31.07 -24.11
C THR A 130 -0.24 -31.05 -24.90
N LEU A 131 -1.12 -32.04 -24.71
CA LEU A 131 -2.39 -32.14 -25.44
C LEU A 131 -3.33 -30.99 -25.07
N TRP A 132 -3.33 -30.58 -23.81
CA TRP A 132 -4.15 -29.48 -23.33
C TRP A 132 -3.74 -28.13 -23.95
N ILE A 133 -2.43 -27.86 -24.06
CA ILE A 133 -1.90 -26.68 -24.75
C ILE A 133 -2.16 -26.76 -26.26
N LEU A 134 -1.97 -27.94 -26.88
CA LEU A 134 -2.17 -28.14 -28.31
C LEU A 134 -3.61 -27.86 -28.72
N GLY A 135 -4.60 -28.38 -27.98
CA GLY A 135 -6.00 -28.10 -28.23
C GLY A 135 -6.36 -26.62 -28.01
N GLY A 136 -5.66 -25.90 -27.14
CA GLY A 136 -5.82 -24.45 -26.96
C GLY A 136 -5.63 -23.66 -28.26
N ASN A 137 -4.75 -24.10 -29.16
CA ASN A 137 -4.46 -23.43 -30.44
C ASN A 137 -5.63 -23.40 -31.43
N THR A 138 -6.73 -24.13 -31.20
CA THR A 138 -7.88 -24.18 -32.13
C THR A 138 -8.97 -23.16 -31.78
N GLY A 139 -8.98 -22.68 -30.54
CA GLY A 139 -10.13 -21.99 -29.93
C GLY A 139 -10.57 -20.69 -30.61
N PRO A 140 -9.88 -19.56 -30.41
CA PRO A 140 -10.34 -18.25 -30.90
C PRO A 140 -10.55 -18.15 -32.41
N PHE A 141 -9.98 -19.07 -33.20
CA PHE A 141 -10.31 -19.18 -34.62
C PHE A 141 -11.82 -19.37 -34.87
N PHE A 142 -12.53 -20.18 -34.07
CA PHE A 142 -13.98 -20.33 -34.21
C PHE A 142 -14.74 -19.03 -33.96
N LEU A 143 -14.21 -18.17 -33.09
CA LEU A 143 -14.77 -16.84 -32.83
C LEU A 143 -14.63 -15.92 -34.05
N VAL A 144 -13.46 -15.93 -34.69
CA VAL A 144 -13.18 -15.15 -35.90
C VAL A 144 -13.97 -15.68 -37.09
N ALA A 145 -13.84 -16.99 -37.37
CA ALA A 145 -14.50 -17.65 -38.49
C ALA A 145 -16.03 -17.53 -38.38
N GLY A 146 -16.60 -17.72 -37.18
CA GLY A 146 -18.01 -17.57 -36.92
C GLY A 146 -18.54 -16.19 -37.31
N GLN A 147 -17.88 -15.11 -36.87
CA GLN A 147 -18.28 -13.75 -37.25
C GLN A 147 -18.18 -13.49 -38.75
N THR A 148 -17.18 -14.06 -39.42
CA THR A 148 -17.07 -13.93 -40.89
C THR A 148 -18.18 -14.70 -41.62
N ILE A 149 -18.53 -15.90 -41.17
CA ILE A 149 -19.62 -16.70 -41.77
C ILE A 149 -20.96 -15.98 -41.61
N LEU A 150 -21.23 -15.42 -40.43
CA LEU A 150 -22.45 -14.64 -40.20
C LEU A 150 -22.50 -13.38 -41.07
N ALA A 151 -21.35 -12.76 -41.32
CA ALA A 151 -21.28 -11.62 -42.22
C ALA A 151 -21.62 -11.97 -43.66
N ASP A 152 -21.31 -13.17 -44.12
CA ASP A 152 -21.57 -13.55 -45.51
C ASP A 152 -23.01 -14.01 -45.78
N ILE A 153 -23.73 -14.47 -44.75
CA ILE A 153 -25.06 -15.10 -44.90
C ILE A 153 -26.22 -14.23 -44.39
N PHE A 154 -25.97 -13.27 -43.51
CA PHE A 154 -26.99 -12.36 -42.98
C PHE A 154 -26.84 -10.94 -43.51
N ASP A 155 -27.97 -10.37 -43.92
CA ASP A 155 -28.10 -8.97 -44.36
C ASP A 155 -27.66 -8.00 -43.27
N PRO A 156 -27.00 -6.87 -43.59
CA PRO A 156 -26.50 -5.92 -42.60
C PRO A 156 -27.54 -5.47 -41.56
N THR A 157 -28.83 -5.45 -41.93
CA THR A 157 -29.95 -5.07 -41.05
C THR A 157 -30.37 -6.18 -40.06
N SER A 158 -30.16 -7.46 -40.38
CA SER A 158 -30.50 -8.62 -39.55
C SER A 158 -29.29 -9.28 -38.88
N ARG A 159 -28.08 -8.99 -39.39
CA ARG A 159 -26.77 -9.51 -38.94
C ARG A 159 -26.47 -9.19 -37.48
N GLY A 160 -26.89 -8.01 -37.00
CA GLY A 160 -26.67 -7.59 -35.60
C GLY A 160 -27.28 -8.57 -34.59
N THR A 161 -28.50 -9.05 -34.84
CA THR A 161 -29.18 -10.03 -33.99
C THR A 161 -28.48 -11.39 -34.00
N ALA A 162 -28.04 -11.85 -35.18
CA ALA A 162 -27.31 -13.11 -35.33
C ALA A 162 -25.94 -13.06 -34.61
N VAL A 163 -25.19 -11.97 -34.77
CA VAL A 163 -23.93 -11.73 -34.06
C VAL A 163 -24.16 -11.60 -32.55
N GLY A 164 -25.30 -11.03 -32.14
CA GLY A 164 -25.74 -10.97 -30.74
C GLY A 164 -25.95 -12.35 -30.12
N PHE A 165 -26.67 -13.26 -30.79
CA PHE A 165 -26.82 -14.65 -30.32
C PHE A 165 -25.48 -15.38 -30.24
N PHE A 166 -24.63 -15.19 -31.26
CA PHE A 166 -23.29 -15.78 -31.29
C PHE A 166 -22.43 -15.34 -30.11
N LEU A 167 -22.28 -14.03 -29.90
CA LEU A 167 -21.49 -13.49 -28.78
C LEU A 167 -22.13 -13.81 -27.43
N GLY A 168 -23.46 -13.73 -27.32
CA GLY A 168 -24.17 -14.08 -26.09
C GLY A 168 -23.96 -15.53 -25.69
N SER A 169 -24.01 -16.46 -26.65
CA SER A 169 -23.81 -17.89 -26.38
C SER A 169 -22.39 -18.21 -25.90
N CYS A 170 -21.36 -17.72 -26.60
CA CYS A 170 -19.98 -18.09 -26.28
C CYS A 170 -19.48 -17.44 -25.00
N VAL A 171 -19.86 -16.19 -24.74
CA VAL A 171 -19.27 -15.50 -23.60
C VAL A 171 -19.94 -15.90 -22.29
N SER A 172 -21.25 -16.10 -22.27
CA SER A 172 -21.97 -16.62 -21.10
C SER A 172 -21.54 -18.03 -20.72
N PHE A 173 -21.12 -18.84 -21.70
CA PHE A 173 -20.64 -20.18 -21.43
C PHE A 173 -19.31 -20.22 -20.66
N ASN A 174 -18.51 -19.15 -20.65
CA ASN A 174 -17.30 -19.07 -19.81
C ASN A 174 -17.59 -19.19 -18.30
N SER A 175 -18.81 -18.88 -17.87
CA SER A 175 -19.24 -19.10 -16.48
C SER A 175 -19.98 -20.42 -16.29
N ILE A 176 -20.72 -20.88 -17.32
CA ILE A 176 -21.45 -22.15 -17.25
C ILE A 176 -20.49 -23.35 -17.30
N ALA A 177 -19.41 -23.27 -18.07
CA ALA A 177 -18.42 -24.33 -18.18
C ALA A 177 -17.75 -24.70 -16.84
N PRO A 178 -17.26 -23.76 -16.01
CA PRO A 178 -16.81 -24.07 -14.65
C PRO A 178 -17.88 -24.79 -13.82
N LEU A 179 -19.14 -24.36 -13.85
CA LEU A 179 -20.21 -25.04 -13.13
C LEU A 179 -20.36 -26.50 -13.60
N LEU A 180 -20.40 -26.75 -14.90
CA LEU A 180 -20.48 -28.12 -15.44
C LEU A 180 -19.25 -28.95 -15.02
N GLY A 181 -18.06 -28.39 -15.11
CA GLY A 181 -16.82 -29.04 -14.67
C GLY A 181 -16.84 -29.37 -13.17
N SER A 182 -17.40 -28.51 -12.34
CA SER A 182 -17.56 -28.75 -10.90
C SER A 182 -18.56 -29.88 -10.59
N ILE A 183 -19.65 -29.99 -11.36
CA ILE A 183 -20.62 -31.09 -11.24
C ILE A 183 -19.93 -32.40 -11.61
N ILE A 184 -19.23 -32.43 -12.74
CA ILE A 184 -18.50 -33.61 -13.23
C ILE A 184 -17.45 -34.05 -12.21
N ALA A 185 -16.62 -33.12 -11.72
CA ALA A 185 -15.57 -33.42 -10.74
C ALA A 185 -16.11 -33.84 -9.36
N THR A 186 -17.37 -33.52 -9.03
CA THR A 186 -18.01 -33.94 -7.78
C THR A 186 -18.51 -35.37 -7.84
N PHE A 187 -19.13 -35.77 -8.97
CA PHE A 187 -19.78 -37.08 -9.10
C PHE A 187 -18.92 -38.12 -9.82
N THR A 188 -17.86 -37.69 -10.52
CA THR A 188 -16.99 -38.53 -11.36
C THR A 188 -15.55 -38.00 -11.34
N SER A 189 -14.65 -38.60 -12.13
CA SER A 189 -13.28 -38.11 -12.29
C SER A 189 -13.22 -36.80 -13.10
N TRP A 190 -12.28 -35.91 -12.76
CA TRP A 190 -11.97 -34.70 -13.54
C TRP A 190 -11.63 -35.00 -15.01
N ARG A 191 -11.15 -36.22 -15.31
CA ARG A 191 -10.85 -36.67 -16.68
C ARG A 191 -12.10 -36.71 -17.57
N VAL A 192 -13.28 -36.94 -16.97
CA VAL A 192 -14.57 -36.96 -17.66
C VAL A 192 -14.92 -35.58 -18.24
N ILE A 193 -14.36 -34.49 -17.71
CA ILE A 193 -14.50 -33.14 -18.30
C ILE A 193 -14.04 -33.19 -19.76
N TYR A 194 -12.85 -33.75 -20.03
CA TYR A 194 -12.33 -33.87 -21.39
C TYR A 194 -13.05 -34.95 -22.23
N GLY A 195 -13.69 -35.93 -21.59
CA GLY A 195 -14.58 -36.87 -22.26
C GLY A 195 -15.87 -36.21 -22.76
N VAL A 196 -16.49 -35.35 -21.95
CA VAL A 196 -17.65 -34.53 -22.34
C VAL A 196 -17.25 -33.57 -23.46
N GLU A 197 -16.08 -32.93 -23.34
CA GLU A 197 -15.51 -32.06 -24.37
C GLU A 197 -15.32 -32.78 -25.70
N ALA A 198 -14.81 -34.02 -25.70
CA ALA A 198 -14.69 -34.83 -26.91
C ALA A 198 -16.07 -35.09 -27.55
N GLY A 199 -17.10 -35.36 -26.75
CA GLY A 199 -18.47 -35.50 -27.23
C GLY A 199 -19.02 -34.21 -27.84
N MET A 200 -18.78 -33.06 -27.21
CA MET A 200 -19.18 -31.74 -27.72
C MET A 200 -18.48 -31.41 -29.04
N CYS A 201 -17.19 -31.72 -29.16
CA CYS A 201 -16.41 -31.55 -30.38
C CYS A 201 -16.89 -32.46 -31.50
N LEU A 202 -17.16 -33.74 -31.21
CA LEU A 202 -17.66 -34.72 -32.19
C LEU A 202 -19.04 -34.31 -32.74
N PHE A 203 -19.96 -33.94 -31.85
CA PHE A 203 -21.26 -33.42 -32.25
C PHE A 203 -21.09 -32.17 -33.12
N GLY A 204 -20.22 -31.26 -32.70
CA GLY A 204 -19.93 -30.06 -33.46
C GLY A 204 -19.27 -30.32 -34.81
N LEU A 205 -18.47 -31.38 -34.92
CA LEU A 205 -17.80 -31.81 -36.14
C LEU A 205 -18.82 -32.32 -37.15
N ILE A 206 -19.76 -33.17 -36.70
CA ILE A 206 -20.88 -33.66 -37.52
C ILE A 206 -21.73 -32.49 -38.02
N LEU A 207 -22.12 -31.57 -37.14
CA LEU A 207 -22.89 -30.39 -37.54
C LEU A 207 -22.13 -29.50 -38.52
N SER A 208 -20.83 -29.30 -38.30
CA SER A 208 -19.98 -28.49 -39.17
C SER A 208 -19.81 -29.12 -40.56
N LEU A 209 -19.69 -30.45 -40.61
CA LEU A 209 -19.59 -31.21 -41.86
C LEU A 209 -20.86 -31.01 -42.71
N LEU A 210 -22.03 -31.09 -42.07
CA LEU A 210 -23.33 -31.03 -42.73
C LEU A 210 -23.72 -29.60 -43.16
N PHE A 211 -23.57 -28.61 -42.28
CA PHE A 211 -24.24 -27.32 -42.47
C PHE A 211 -23.33 -26.16 -42.86
N ILE A 212 -22.04 -26.15 -42.47
CA ILE A 212 -21.13 -25.05 -42.81
C ILE A 212 -20.97 -24.98 -44.34
N PRO A 213 -21.26 -23.82 -44.96
CA PRO A 213 -21.29 -23.70 -46.41
C PRO A 213 -19.88 -23.76 -47.00
N LYS A 214 -19.76 -24.37 -48.19
CA LYS A 214 -18.51 -24.33 -48.98
C LYS A 214 -18.28 -22.92 -49.52
N ALA A 215 -17.02 -22.57 -49.81
CA ALA A 215 -16.69 -21.25 -50.39
C ALA A 215 -17.44 -20.99 -51.71
N SER A 216 -17.68 -22.03 -52.51
CA SER A 216 -18.47 -21.99 -53.75
C SER A 216 -19.94 -21.62 -53.55
N GLU A 217 -20.48 -21.75 -52.33
CA GLU A 217 -21.88 -21.46 -52.01
C GLU A 217 -22.10 -20.01 -51.55
N VAL A 218 -21.01 -19.27 -51.29
CA VAL A 218 -21.05 -17.98 -50.58
C VAL A 218 -20.32 -16.86 -51.33
N GLN A 219 -19.27 -17.18 -52.09
CA GLN A 219 -18.53 -16.22 -52.91
C GLN A 219 -18.79 -16.42 -54.40
N ASN A 220 -18.73 -15.32 -55.15
CA ASN A 220 -18.62 -15.34 -56.60
C ASN A 220 -17.36 -16.17 -56.98
N PRO A 221 -17.47 -17.31 -57.69
CA PRO A 221 -16.37 -18.28 -57.88
C PRO A 221 -15.06 -17.66 -58.40
N LYS A 222 -15.19 -16.59 -59.21
CA LYS A 222 -14.07 -15.83 -59.80
C LYS A 222 -13.20 -15.09 -58.78
N LEU A 223 -13.73 -14.68 -57.62
CA LEU A 223 -12.99 -13.98 -56.57
C LEU A 223 -12.26 -14.94 -55.62
N ALA A 224 -12.84 -16.14 -55.42
CA ALA A 224 -12.30 -17.19 -54.57
C ALA A 224 -11.12 -17.97 -55.20
N GLU A 225 -11.08 -18.06 -56.53
CA GLU A 225 -9.93 -18.64 -57.27
C GLU A 225 -8.72 -17.70 -57.38
N ALA A 226 -8.93 -16.39 -57.32
CA ALA A 226 -7.88 -15.37 -57.46
C ALA A 226 -7.04 -15.17 -56.19
N THR A 227 -7.52 -15.64 -55.03
CA THR A 227 -6.93 -15.37 -53.70
C THR A 227 -6.17 -16.55 -53.09
N ARG A 228 -6.15 -17.73 -53.74
CA ARG A 228 -5.41 -18.89 -53.22
C ARG A 228 -3.92 -18.86 -53.62
N PRO A 229 -3.00 -19.03 -52.67
CA PRO A 229 -1.57 -19.11 -52.97
C PRO A 229 -1.28 -20.38 -53.78
N ARG A 230 -0.52 -20.25 -54.88
CA ARG A 230 -0.17 -21.33 -55.82
C ARG A 230 1.28 -21.77 -55.70
N THR A 231 2.14 -20.95 -55.09
CA THR A 231 3.57 -21.27 -54.90
C THR A 231 3.94 -21.46 -53.42
N LEU A 232 4.99 -22.24 -53.14
CA LEU A 232 5.48 -22.47 -51.76
C LEU A 232 5.86 -21.14 -51.06
N LYS A 233 6.40 -20.17 -51.82
CA LYS A 233 6.73 -18.84 -51.32
C LYS A 233 5.49 -18.06 -50.87
N GLU A 234 4.42 -18.09 -51.65
CA GLU A 234 3.14 -17.47 -51.29
C GLU A 234 2.51 -18.14 -50.06
N ILE A 235 2.61 -19.47 -49.96
CA ILE A 235 2.16 -20.22 -48.77
C ILE A 235 2.91 -19.75 -47.52
N ILE A 236 4.24 -19.67 -47.56
CA ILE A 236 5.05 -19.20 -46.43
C ILE A 236 4.72 -17.74 -46.09
N GLN A 237 4.54 -16.87 -47.09
CA GLN A 237 4.17 -15.46 -46.89
C GLN A 237 2.79 -15.31 -46.23
N THR A 238 1.88 -16.25 -46.46
CA THR A 238 0.53 -16.23 -45.87
C THR A 238 0.56 -16.41 -44.34
N PHE A 239 1.56 -17.11 -43.80
CA PHE A 239 1.78 -17.27 -42.35
C PHE A 239 2.43 -16.05 -41.68
N ASN A 240 2.75 -14.98 -42.41
CA ASN A 240 3.32 -13.77 -41.82
C ASN A 240 2.27 -13.04 -40.95
N PRO A 241 2.46 -12.96 -39.62
CA PRO A 241 1.47 -12.39 -38.71
C PRO A 241 1.42 -10.85 -38.77
N MET A 242 2.34 -10.19 -39.48
CA MET A 242 2.40 -8.73 -39.56
C MET A 242 1.12 -8.11 -40.12
N HIS A 243 0.34 -8.81 -40.94
CA HIS A 243 -0.95 -8.29 -41.43
C HIS A 243 -1.95 -8.03 -40.28
N VAL A 244 -1.87 -8.79 -39.18
CA VAL A 244 -2.63 -8.59 -37.94
C VAL A 244 -2.02 -7.45 -37.12
N PHE A 245 -0.71 -7.53 -36.85
CA PHE A 245 -0.04 -6.56 -35.98
C PHE A 245 0.04 -5.15 -36.58
N CYS A 246 0.10 -5.01 -37.91
CA CYS A 246 0.02 -3.70 -38.57
C CYS A 246 -1.30 -2.96 -38.30
N GLN A 247 -2.38 -3.67 -37.93
CA GLN A 247 -3.64 -3.01 -37.54
C GLN A 247 -3.49 -2.24 -36.22
N PHE A 248 -2.49 -2.56 -35.39
CA PHE A 248 -2.22 -1.89 -34.13
C PHE A 248 -1.60 -0.50 -34.30
N LYS A 249 -1.11 -0.17 -35.51
CA LYS A 249 -0.68 1.20 -35.86
C LYS A 249 -1.81 2.22 -35.73
N TYR A 250 -3.07 1.78 -35.81
CA TYR A 250 -4.23 2.66 -35.68
C TYR A 250 -4.61 2.81 -34.19
N PRO A 251 -4.47 4.01 -33.59
CA PRO A 251 -4.62 4.20 -32.15
C PRO A 251 -5.97 3.73 -31.60
N LYS A 252 -7.06 3.99 -32.34
CA LYS A 252 -8.41 3.59 -31.92
C LYS A 252 -8.59 2.06 -31.88
N VAL A 253 -7.93 1.34 -32.77
CA VAL A 253 -8.00 -0.13 -32.82
C VAL A 253 -7.21 -0.74 -31.66
N ILE A 254 -5.97 -0.29 -31.43
CA ILE A 254 -5.17 -0.82 -30.33
C ILE A 254 -5.77 -0.49 -28.96
N LEU A 255 -6.31 0.72 -28.76
CA LEU A 255 -7.01 1.09 -27.52
C LEU A 255 -8.24 0.21 -27.25
N ALA A 256 -9.06 -0.04 -28.27
CA ALA A 256 -10.20 -0.94 -28.14
C ALA A 256 -9.77 -2.39 -27.83
N ASN A 257 -8.66 -2.85 -28.41
CA ASN A 257 -8.12 -4.18 -28.14
C ASN A 257 -7.53 -4.29 -26.73
N ILE A 258 -6.81 -3.26 -26.25
CA ILE A 258 -6.30 -3.19 -24.87
C ILE A 258 -7.47 -3.17 -23.88
N ALA A 259 -8.53 -2.42 -24.16
CA ALA A 259 -9.74 -2.44 -23.35
C ALA A 259 -10.33 -3.86 -23.28
N CYS A 260 -10.42 -4.58 -24.41
CA CYS A 260 -10.82 -5.99 -24.41
C CYS A 260 -9.84 -6.89 -23.62
N GLY A 261 -8.55 -6.58 -23.64
CA GLY A 261 -7.51 -7.20 -22.81
C GLY A 261 -7.81 -7.07 -21.33
N LEU A 262 -8.01 -5.84 -20.85
CA LEU A 262 -8.32 -5.53 -19.45
C LEU A 262 -9.65 -6.18 -19.00
N LEU A 263 -10.67 -6.15 -19.85
CA LEU A 263 -11.92 -6.88 -19.59
C LEU A 263 -11.66 -8.39 -19.52
N GLY A 264 -10.81 -8.94 -20.40
CA GLY A 264 -10.37 -10.35 -20.33
C GLY A 264 -9.66 -10.66 -19.02
N PHE A 265 -8.76 -9.79 -18.57
CA PHE A 265 -8.05 -9.94 -17.30
C PHE A 265 -9.05 -10.00 -16.13
N ASN A 266 -10.00 -9.07 -16.07
CA ASN A 266 -11.04 -9.05 -15.03
C ASN A 266 -11.93 -10.30 -15.10
N GLN A 267 -12.35 -10.71 -16.31
CA GLN A 267 -13.18 -11.89 -16.55
C GLN A 267 -12.55 -13.14 -15.97
N TYR A 268 -11.33 -13.45 -16.37
CA TYR A 268 -10.66 -14.67 -15.95
C TYR A 268 -10.11 -14.58 -14.53
N GLY A 269 -9.94 -13.37 -13.99
CA GLY A 269 -9.56 -13.16 -12.59
C GLY A 269 -10.72 -13.48 -11.65
N LEU A 270 -11.94 -13.08 -12.01
CA LEU A 270 -13.15 -13.49 -11.31
C LEU A 270 -13.35 -15.01 -11.37
N LEU A 271 -13.20 -15.62 -12.54
CA LEU A 271 -13.51 -17.04 -12.75
C LEU A 271 -12.46 -18.00 -12.15
N SER A 272 -11.17 -17.66 -12.25
CA SER A 272 -10.08 -18.53 -11.79
C SER A 272 -9.89 -18.50 -10.26
N SER A 273 -10.30 -17.41 -9.60
CA SER A 273 -10.02 -17.21 -8.18
C SER A 273 -11.11 -17.75 -7.25
N VAL A 274 -12.32 -18.07 -7.75
CA VAL A 274 -13.50 -18.47 -6.94
C VAL A 274 -13.16 -19.48 -5.85
N ARG A 275 -12.50 -20.58 -6.21
CA ARG A 275 -12.24 -21.67 -5.26
C ARG A 275 -11.24 -21.29 -4.17
N ARG A 276 -10.28 -20.40 -4.48
CA ARG A 276 -9.26 -19.92 -3.53
C ARG A 276 -9.79 -18.77 -2.65
N VAL A 277 -10.72 -18.01 -3.20
CA VAL A 277 -11.28 -16.81 -2.57
C VAL A 277 -12.48 -17.15 -1.69
N ILE A 278 -13.44 -17.92 -2.21
CA ILE A 278 -14.71 -18.22 -1.56
C ILE A 278 -14.60 -19.42 -0.61
N ASN A 279 -13.98 -20.54 -1.01
CA ASN A 279 -14.04 -21.77 -0.21
C ASN A 279 -13.50 -21.64 1.21
N PRO A 280 -12.30 -21.07 1.43
CA PRO A 280 -11.75 -20.94 2.79
C PRO A 280 -12.52 -19.94 3.66
N ARG A 281 -13.29 -19.03 3.03
CA ARG A 281 -13.99 -17.93 3.73
C ARG A 281 -15.42 -18.29 4.09
N PHE A 282 -16.06 -19.15 3.29
CA PHE A 282 -17.43 -19.61 3.48
C PHE A 282 -17.54 -21.11 3.79
N ASN A 283 -16.42 -21.77 4.11
CA ASN A 283 -16.34 -23.19 4.48
C ASN A 283 -16.96 -24.14 3.44
N LEU A 284 -16.73 -23.85 2.15
CA LEU A 284 -17.22 -24.70 1.05
C LEU A 284 -16.27 -25.88 0.82
N THR A 285 -16.73 -27.10 1.08
CA THR A 285 -15.92 -28.32 1.03
C THR A 285 -16.04 -29.08 -0.30
N SER A 286 -17.14 -28.94 -1.04
CA SER A 286 -17.38 -29.68 -2.29
C SER A 286 -17.15 -28.83 -3.54
N PRO A 287 -16.63 -29.40 -4.65
CA PRO A 287 -16.53 -28.68 -5.92
C PRO A 287 -17.88 -28.12 -6.37
N LEU A 288 -18.96 -28.89 -6.21
CA LEU A 288 -20.32 -28.48 -6.52
C LEU A 288 -20.73 -27.19 -5.80
N SER A 289 -20.46 -27.09 -4.49
CA SER A 289 -20.81 -25.90 -3.71
C SER A 289 -20.08 -24.64 -4.19
N SER A 290 -18.82 -24.76 -4.60
CA SER A 290 -18.07 -23.67 -5.27
C SER A 290 -18.58 -23.38 -6.67
N GLY A 291 -18.99 -24.43 -7.38
CA GLY A 291 -19.53 -24.41 -8.73
C GLY A 291 -20.76 -23.53 -8.88
N LEU A 292 -21.64 -23.57 -7.88
CA LEU A 292 -22.87 -22.77 -7.87
C LEU A 292 -22.61 -21.26 -7.91
N PHE A 293 -21.46 -20.80 -7.42
CA PHE A 293 -21.09 -19.38 -7.47
C PHE A 293 -21.03 -18.85 -8.90
N TYR A 294 -20.62 -19.68 -9.88
CA TYR A 294 -20.49 -19.27 -11.28
C TYR A 294 -21.83 -18.95 -11.95
N LEU A 295 -22.97 -19.33 -11.35
CA LEU A 295 -24.30 -18.98 -11.86
C LEU A 295 -24.52 -17.46 -11.88
N ALA A 296 -24.07 -16.75 -10.85
CA ALA A 296 -24.27 -15.30 -10.73
C ALA A 296 -23.53 -14.50 -11.81
N PRO A 297 -22.19 -14.63 -12.00
CA PRO A 297 -21.52 -13.97 -13.10
C PRO A 297 -22.01 -14.48 -14.47
N GLY A 298 -22.40 -15.75 -14.59
CA GLY A 298 -23.00 -16.29 -15.83
C GLY A 298 -24.35 -15.63 -16.19
N ALA A 299 -25.23 -15.45 -15.22
CA ALA A 299 -26.49 -14.70 -15.41
C ALA A 299 -26.21 -13.23 -15.74
N GLY A 300 -25.24 -12.61 -15.06
CA GLY A 300 -24.76 -11.26 -15.37
C GLY A 300 -24.27 -11.16 -16.83
N PHE A 301 -23.51 -12.15 -17.30
CA PHE A 301 -23.01 -12.20 -18.67
C PHE A 301 -24.14 -12.26 -19.71
N LEU A 302 -25.15 -13.11 -19.49
CA LEU A 302 -26.32 -13.25 -20.38
C LEU A 302 -27.13 -11.95 -20.44
N VAL A 303 -27.44 -11.37 -19.29
CA VAL A 303 -28.22 -10.13 -19.21
C VAL A 303 -27.42 -8.94 -19.79
N GLY A 304 -26.12 -8.86 -19.49
CA GLY A 304 -25.23 -7.82 -19.98
C GLY A 304 -25.05 -7.84 -21.50
N SER A 305 -24.94 -9.03 -22.11
CA SER A 305 -24.81 -9.15 -23.57
C SER A 305 -26.10 -8.74 -24.31
N THR A 306 -27.25 -9.17 -23.80
CA THR A 306 -28.56 -8.87 -24.43
C THR A 306 -28.93 -7.39 -24.27
N ILE A 307 -28.76 -6.82 -23.09
CA ILE A 307 -29.05 -5.41 -22.82
C ILE A 307 -27.99 -4.51 -23.47
N GLY A 308 -26.70 -4.83 -23.31
CA GLY A 308 -25.59 -4.07 -23.89
C GLY A 308 -25.65 -3.99 -25.41
N GLY A 309 -25.98 -5.10 -26.10
CA GLY A 309 -26.20 -5.10 -27.54
C GLY A 309 -27.36 -4.19 -27.97
N LYS A 310 -28.51 -4.26 -27.29
CA LYS A 310 -29.66 -3.38 -27.57
C LYS A 310 -29.33 -1.90 -27.34
N ILE A 311 -28.65 -1.58 -26.25
CA ILE A 311 -28.22 -0.20 -25.95
C ILE A 311 -27.26 0.27 -27.04
N SER A 312 -26.31 -0.56 -27.47
CA SER A 312 -25.38 -0.23 -28.56
C SER A 312 -26.10 0.16 -29.84
N ASP A 313 -27.11 -0.62 -30.26
CA ASP A 313 -27.91 -0.32 -31.44
C ASP A 313 -28.73 0.97 -31.29
N VAL A 314 -29.32 1.21 -30.12
CA VAL A 314 -30.09 2.43 -29.84
C VAL A 314 -29.19 3.67 -29.87
N VAL A 315 -28.00 3.59 -29.27
CA VAL A 315 -27.02 4.68 -29.23
C VAL A 315 -26.56 5.02 -30.65
N VAL A 316 -26.17 4.03 -31.46
CA VAL A 316 -25.79 4.27 -32.86
C VAL A 316 -26.93 4.95 -33.64
N LYS A 317 -28.17 4.45 -33.53
CA LYS A 317 -29.33 5.08 -34.18
C LYS A 317 -29.54 6.53 -33.73
N ARG A 318 -29.33 6.82 -32.44
CA ARG A 318 -29.43 8.18 -31.88
C ARG A 318 -28.36 9.11 -32.46
N TYR A 319 -27.10 8.67 -32.54
CA TYR A 319 -26.01 9.47 -33.10
C TYR A 319 -26.13 9.64 -34.61
N MET A 320 -26.60 8.63 -35.35
CA MET A 320 -26.93 8.74 -36.78
C MET A 320 -28.00 9.80 -37.02
N ARG A 321 -29.07 9.84 -36.21
CA ARG A 321 -30.11 10.88 -36.31
C ARG A 321 -29.55 12.29 -36.07
N LYS A 322 -28.63 12.44 -35.12
CA LYS A 322 -27.95 13.72 -34.86
C LYS A 322 -27.06 14.18 -36.02
N ARG A 323 -26.61 13.27 -36.88
CA ARG A 323 -25.69 13.54 -38.01
C ARG A 323 -26.33 13.30 -39.38
N ASN A 324 -27.65 13.53 -39.50
CA ASN A 324 -28.40 13.39 -40.76
C ASN A 324 -28.18 12.05 -41.49
N GLY A 325 -28.08 10.95 -40.74
CA GLY A 325 -27.94 9.60 -41.29
C GLY A 325 -26.50 9.09 -41.48
N GLN A 326 -25.47 9.90 -41.20
CA GLN A 326 -24.08 9.44 -41.27
C GLN A 326 -23.75 8.42 -40.16
N ARG A 327 -23.25 7.25 -40.56
CA ARG A 327 -22.87 6.15 -39.66
C ARG A 327 -21.37 6.18 -39.34
N ILE A 328 -21.03 6.21 -38.06
CA ILE A 328 -19.63 6.17 -37.58
C ILE A 328 -19.47 4.99 -36.61
N PRO A 329 -18.49 4.07 -36.83
CA PRO A 329 -18.29 2.89 -35.97
C PRO A 329 -18.06 3.24 -34.49
N GLU A 330 -17.40 4.36 -34.19
CA GLU A 330 -17.08 4.83 -32.84
C GLU A 330 -18.31 5.08 -31.96
N ASP A 331 -19.49 5.33 -32.55
CA ASP A 331 -20.72 5.52 -31.78
C ASP A 331 -21.08 4.26 -30.96
N ARG A 332 -20.58 3.07 -31.36
CA ARG A 332 -20.68 1.82 -30.60
C ARG A 332 -20.01 1.92 -29.23
N LEU A 333 -18.86 2.60 -29.14
CA LEU A 333 -18.08 2.70 -27.91
C LEU A 333 -18.77 3.56 -26.85
N ASN A 334 -19.52 4.59 -27.27
CA ASN A 334 -20.29 5.45 -26.37
C ASN A 334 -21.33 4.65 -25.54
N SER A 335 -21.83 3.54 -26.08
CA SER A 335 -22.77 2.68 -25.37
C SER A 335 -22.13 1.85 -24.24
N SER A 336 -20.82 1.61 -24.32
CA SER A 336 -20.08 0.80 -23.37
C SER A 336 -19.46 1.61 -22.22
N LEU A 337 -19.31 2.93 -22.38
CA LEU A 337 -18.67 3.79 -21.37
C LEU A 337 -19.29 3.68 -19.96
N PRO A 338 -20.63 3.74 -19.77
CA PRO A 338 -21.21 3.59 -18.43
C PRO A 338 -20.93 2.21 -17.82
N SER A 339 -20.91 1.16 -18.65
CA SER A 339 -20.65 -0.19 -18.20
C SER A 339 -19.19 -0.39 -17.79
N VAL A 340 -18.24 0.18 -18.56
CA VAL A 340 -16.79 0.11 -18.28
C VAL A 340 -16.41 0.96 -17.08
N LEU A 341 -16.95 2.18 -16.96
CA LEU A 341 -16.47 3.17 -15.99
C LEU A 341 -17.24 3.15 -14.66
N LEU A 342 -18.48 2.68 -14.64
CA LEU A 342 -19.32 2.71 -13.44
C LEU A 342 -19.72 1.31 -12.98
N ILE A 343 -20.37 0.55 -13.85
CA ILE A 343 -21.03 -0.70 -13.43
C ILE A 343 -20.01 -1.80 -13.13
N LEU A 344 -19.02 -1.98 -14.01
CA LEU A 344 -17.97 -2.98 -13.84
C LEU A 344 -17.07 -2.68 -12.63
N PRO A 345 -16.54 -1.45 -12.42
CA PRO A 345 -15.75 -1.13 -11.24
C PRO A 345 -16.55 -1.28 -9.95
N LEU A 346 -17.81 -0.81 -9.91
CA LEU A 346 -18.68 -0.98 -8.75
C LEU A 346 -18.87 -2.45 -8.39
N GLY A 347 -19.17 -3.30 -9.38
CA GLY A 347 -19.32 -4.74 -9.16
C GLY A 347 -18.02 -5.39 -8.67
N THR A 348 -16.88 -5.00 -9.23
CA THR A 348 -15.56 -5.54 -8.87
C THR A 348 -15.14 -5.12 -7.45
N LEU A 349 -15.32 -3.85 -7.09
CA LEU A 349 -15.02 -3.32 -5.76
C LEU A 349 -15.91 -3.95 -4.70
N LEU A 350 -17.23 -3.99 -4.94
CA LEU A 350 -18.15 -4.64 -4.02
C LEU A 350 -17.81 -6.12 -3.86
N TYR A 351 -17.42 -6.82 -4.93
CA TYR A 351 -16.99 -8.21 -4.84
C TYR A 351 -15.70 -8.37 -4.01
N GLY A 352 -14.64 -7.63 -4.33
CA GLY A 352 -13.35 -7.72 -3.64
C GLY A 352 -13.46 -7.44 -2.14
N TRP A 353 -14.11 -6.34 -1.77
CA TRP A 353 -14.22 -5.90 -0.38
C TRP A 353 -15.28 -6.68 0.42
N SER A 354 -16.39 -7.08 -0.19
CA SER A 354 -17.38 -7.92 0.50
C SER A 354 -16.80 -9.28 0.85
N VAL A 355 -15.98 -9.86 -0.03
CA VAL A 355 -15.31 -11.13 0.25
C VAL A 355 -14.17 -10.96 1.26
N TYR A 356 -13.42 -9.85 1.20
CA TYR A 356 -12.34 -9.57 2.16
C TYR A 356 -12.87 -9.45 3.60
N HIS A 357 -13.90 -8.61 3.81
CA HIS A 357 -14.48 -8.36 5.14
C HIS A 357 -15.61 -9.31 5.53
N ARG A 358 -15.99 -10.28 4.67
CA ARG A 358 -17.15 -11.17 4.86
C ARG A 358 -18.49 -10.42 5.05
N LEU A 359 -18.60 -9.22 4.48
CA LEU A 359 -19.78 -8.36 4.60
C LEU A 359 -20.96 -8.94 3.82
N GLY A 360 -22.16 -8.90 4.44
CA GLY A 360 -23.40 -9.36 3.79
C GLY A 360 -23.49 -10.87 3.54
N GLY A 361 -22.61 -11.67 4.16
CA GLY A 361 -22.57 -13.11 3.96
C GLY A 361 -22.27 -13.49 2.51
N MET A 362 -22.76 -14.65 2.05
CA MET A 362 -22.54 -15.10 0.67
C MET A 362 -23.40 -14.32 -0.35
N ALA A 363 -24.49 -13.68 0.09
CA ALA A 363 -25.42 -12.98 -0.78
C ALA A 363 -24.77 -11.78 -1.47
N LEU A 364 -24.01 -10.97 -0.72
CA LEU A 364 -23.39 -9.76 -1.28
C LEU A 364 -22.35 -10.09 -2.37
N PRO A 365 -21.35 -10.99 -2.17
CA PRO A 365 -20.45 -11.42 -3.23
C PRO A 365 -21.14 -11.99 -4.47
N ILE A 366 -22.26 -12.72 -4.30
CA ILE A 366 -23.05 -13.26 -5.42
C ILE A 366 -23.69 -12.12 -6.22
N ILE A 367 -24.34 -11.16 -5.54
CA ILE A 367 -24.96 -10.00 -6.19
C ILE A 367 -23.89 -9.14 -6.87
N SER A 368 -22.75 -8.92 -6.22
CA SER A 368 -21.63 -8.16 -6.78
C SER A 368 -21.04 -8.84 -8.00
N ALA A 369 -20.87 -10.16 -7.99
CA ALA A 369 -20.39 -10.93 -9.16
C ALA A 369 -21.39 -10.89 -10.33
N PHE A 370 -22.71 -10.85 -10.05
CA PHE A 370 -23.71 -10.59 -11.08
C PHE A 370 -23.57 -9.19 -11.69
N ILE A 371 -23.43 -8.14 -10.88
CA ILE A 371 -23.25 -6.76 -11.33
C ILE A 371 -21.95 -6.62 -12.14
N GLN A 372 -20.86 -7.17 -11.62
CA GLN A 372 -19.56 -7.24 -12.30
C GLN A 372 -19.71 -7.92 -13.65
N GLY A 373 -20.38 -9.09 -13.69
CA GLY A 373 -20.60 -9.82 -14.93
C GLY A 373 -21.46 -9.06 -15.94
N PHE A 374 -22.51 -8.40 -15.48
CA PHE A 374 -23.34 -7.53 -16.31
C PHE A 374 -22.51 -6.39 -16.92
N GLY A 375 -21.77 -5.65 -16.10
CA GLY A 375 -20.91 -4.55 -16.54
C GLY A 375 -19.86 -5.03 -17.54
N LEU A 376 -19.26 -6.18 -17.29
CA LEU A 376 -18.25 -6.80 -18.17
C LEU A 376 -18.81 -7.10 -19.56
N MET A 377 -19.99 -7.73 -19.64
CA MET A 377 -20.57 -8.11 -20.94
C MET A 377 -21.24 -7.00 -21.70
N ALA A 378 -21.84 -6.04 -21.00
CA ALA A 378 -22.32 -4.82 -21.65
C ALA A 378 -21.16 -4.06 -22.31
N SER A 379 -19.98 -4.08 -21.67
CA SER A 379 -18.74 -3.50 -22.21
C SER A 379 -18.24 -4.27 -23.44
N PHE A 380 -18.13 -5.60 -23.35
CA PHE A 380 -17.71 -6.43 -24.47
C PHE A 380 -18.63 -6.31 -25.69
N SER A 381 -19.93 -6.10 -25.51
CA SER A 381 -20.89 -6.00 -26.61
C SER A 381 -20.58 -4.83 -27.57
N GLY A 382 -20.30 -3.64 -27.04
CA GLY A 382 -19.92 -2.49 -27.87
C GLY A 382 -18.52 -2.60 -28.47
N LEU A 383 -17.56 -3.17 -27.73
CA LEU A 383 -16.19 -3.35 -28.22
C LEU A 383 -16.09 -4.42 -29.33
N ASN A 384 -16.81 -5.54 -29.19
CA ASN A 384 -16.85 -6.60 -30.21
C ASN A 384 -17.46 -6.11 -31.52
N THR A 385 -18.55 -5.35 -31.44
CA THR A 385 -19.21 -4.78 -32.62
C THR A 385 -18.36 -3.69 -33.26
N TYR A 386 -17.69 -2.86 -32.47
CA TYR A 386 -16.72 -1.88 -32.96
C TYR A 386 -15.57 -2.55 -33.74
N ALA A 387 -14.95 -3.60 -33.19
CA ALA A 387 -13.84 -4.31 -33.84
C ALA A 387 -14.23 -4.91 -35.21
N ALA A 388 -15.48 -5.31 -35.38
CA ALA A 388 -15.98 -5.85 -36.65
C ALA A 388 -16.30 -4.76 -37.70
N GLU A 389 -16.57 -3.52 -37.26
CA GLU A 389 -17.09 -2.43 -38.10
C GLU A 389 -16.02 -1.37 -38.44
N VAL A 390 -15.00 -1.17 -37.60
CA VAL A 390 -14.02 -0.07 -37.73
C VAL A 390 -13.22 -0.12 -39.04
N ARG A 391 -12.85 -1.30 -39.52
CA ARG A 391 -12.12 -1.49 -40.80
C ARG A 391 -12.67 -2.67 -41.60
N PRO A 392 -13.75 -2.48 -42.40
CA PRO A 392 -14.39 -3.57 -43.13
C PRO A 392 -13.44 -4.36 -44.04
N ALA A 393 -12.54 -3.67 -44.75
CA ALA A 393 -11.57 -4.30 -45.65
C ALA A 393 -10.52 -5.19 -44.94
N HIS A 394 -10.26 -4.96 -43.65
CA HIS A 394 -9.30 -5.72 -42.85
C HIS A 394 -9.96 -6.35 -41.62
N ARG A 395 -11.28 -6.61 -41.69
CA ARG A 395 -12.12 -7.05 -40.55
C ARG A 395 -11.52 -8.24 -39.81
N THR A 396 -11.16 -9.29 -40.54
CA THR A 396 -10.60 -10.54 -39.99
C THR A 396 -9.30 -10.30 -39.21
N ALA A 397 -8.43 -9.41 -39.70
CA ALA A 397 -7.18 -9.05 -39.03
C ALA A 397 -7.43 -8.26 -37.74
N VAL A 398 -8.36 -7.30 -37.74
CA VAL A 398 -8.72 -6.51 -36.55
C VAL A 398 -9.30 -7.38 -35.44
N ILE A 399 -10.27 -8.25 -35.78
CA ILE A 399 -10.90 -9.17 -34.81
C ILE A 399 -9.86 -10.17 -34.25
N THR A 400 -8.92 -10.63 -35.08
CA THR A 400 -7.85 -11.52 -34.62
C THR A 400 -6.93 -10.81 -33.65
N GLY A 401 -6.48 -9.60 -33.97
CA GLY A 401 -5.65 -8.80 -33.07
C GLY A 401 -6.33 -8.52 -31.73
N LYS A 402 -7.66 -8.34 -31.72
CA LYS A 402 -8.45 -8.25 -30.49
C LYS A 402 -8.32 -9.51 -29.65
N TYR A 403 -8.58 -10.69 -30.21
CA TYR A 403 -8.55 -11.95 -29.46
C TYR A 403 -7.13 -12.32 -29.01
N VAL A 404 -6.09 -11.99 -29.80
CA VAL A 404 -4.69 -12.11 -29.37
C VAL A 404 -4.47 -11.34 -28.06
N ILE A 405 -4.88 -10.07 -27.99
CA ILE A 405 -4.70 -9.26 -26.77
C ILE A 405 -5.60 -9.77 -25.62
N GLN A 406 -6.86 -10.09 -25.90
CA GLN A 406 -7.82 -10.56 -24.90
C GLN A 406 -7.37 -11.84 -24.20
N TYR A 407 -6.91 -12.85 -24.95
CA TYR A 407 -6.48 -14.13 -24.38
C TYR A 407 -5.07 -14.06 -23.77
N SER A 408 -4.19 -13.19 -24.26
CA SER A 408 -2.91 -12.89 -23.58
C SER A 408 -3.14 -12.29 -22.18
N PHE A 409 -4.03 -11.30 -22.05
CA PHE A 409 -4.39 -10.75 -20.74
C PHE A 409 -5.12 -11.79 -19.87
N GLY A 410 -5.92 -12.67 -20.47
CA GLY A 410 -6.48 -13.83 -19.79
C GLY A 410 -5.42 -14.78 -19.23
N ALA A 411 -4.35 -15.05 -19.98
CA ALA A 411 -3.22 -15.85 -19.50
C ALA A 411 -2.53 -15.21 -18.30
N ILE A 412 -2.27 -13.89 -18.36
CA ILE A 412 -1.70 -13.12 -17.25
C ILE A 412 -2.61 -13.23 -16.02
N SER A 413 -3.92 -13.12 -16.21
CA SER A 413 -4.88 -13.24 -15.11
C SER A 413 -4.90 -14.62 -14.47
N VAL A 414 -5.06 -15.68 -15.27
CA VAL A 414 -5.13 -17.08 -14.78
C VAL A 414 -3.84 -17.49 -14.07
N GLY A 415 -2.68 -17.04 -14.56
CA GLY A 415 -1.39 -17.33 -13.92
C GLY A 415 -1.05 -16.40 -12.74
N GLY A 416 -1.47 -15.14 -12.79
CA GLY A 416 -1.02 -14.07 -11.89
C GLY A 416 -1.96 -13.72 -10.75
N VAL A 417 -3.27 -13.96 -10.87
CA VAL A 417 -4.26 -13.54 -9.86
C VAL A 417 -4.08 -14.27 -8.53
N VAL A 418 -3.72 -15.56 -8.54
CA VAL A 418 -3.48 -16.30 -7.30
C VAL A 418 -2.23 -15.79 -6.56
N PRO A 419 -1.06 -15.64 -7.21
CA PRO A 419 0.09 -14.95 -6.63
C PRO A 419 -0.25 -13.53 -6.12
N MET A 420 -1.01 -12.76 -6.89
CA MET A 420 -1.44 -11.41 -6.52
C MET A 420 -2.32 -11.43 -5.25
N ILE A 421 -3.32 -12.30 -5.17
CA ILE A 421 -4.16 -12.46 -3.96
C ILE A 421 -3.34 -12.90 -2.75
N ASN A 422 -2.39 -13.82 -2.93
CA ASN A 422 -1.51 -14.25 -1.85
C ASN A 422 -0.56 -13.12 -1.42
N GLY A 423 -0.19 -12.21 -2.32
CA GLY A 423 0.79 -11.15 -2.11
C GLY A 423 0.21 -9.85 -1.54
N ILE A 424 -0.96 -9.42 -2.02
CA ILE A 424 -1.60 -8.15 -1.66
C ILE A 424 -3.00 -8.33 -1.02
N GLY A 425 -3.51 -9.56 -0.89
CA GLY A 425 -4.82 -9.82 -0.29
C GLY A 425 -5.99 -9.67 -1.28
N VAL A 426 -7.16 -10.23 -0.95
CA VAL A 426 -8.31 -10.28 -1.89
C VAL A 426 -8.86 -8.90 -2.20
N GLY A 427 -9.07 -8.03 -1.20
CA GLY A 427 -9.61 -6.69 -1.42
C GLY A 427 -8.74 -5.89 -2.40
N TRP A 428 -7.44 -5.82 -2.12
CA TRP A 428 -6.46 -5.09 -2.91
C TRP A 428 -6.07 -5.75 -4.24
N ALA A 429 -6.10 -7.08 -4.35
CA ALA A 429 -6.01 -7.77 -5.64
C ALA A 429 -7.15 -7.37 -6.60
N PHE A 430 -8.25 -6.88 -6.05
CA PHE A 430 -9.36 -6.27 -6.79
C PHE A 430 -9.41 -4.72 -6.61
N THR A 431 -8.39 -4.09 -5.99
CA THR A 431 -8.29 -2.63 -5.70
C THR A 431 -6.92 -2.00 -6.09
N VAL A 432 -5.80 -2.00 -5.32
CA VAL A 432 -4.46 -1.34 -5.59
C VAL A 432 -3.32 -1.88 -4.64
N SER A 433 -2.01 -1.73 -4.99
CA SER A 433 -0.75 -2.16 -4.30
C SER A 433 0.07 -0.97 -3.67
N LEU A 434 1.24 -1.21 -3.04
CA LEU A 434 2.27 -0.17 -2.72
C LEU A 434 2.61 0.68 -3.96
N SER A 435 3.13 1.91 -3.76
CA SER A 435 3.65 2.76 -4.84
C SER A 435 4.78 2.07 -5.62
N ASP A 436 4.86 2.35 -6.92
CA ASP A 436 5.88 1.75 -7.80
C ASP A 436 7.30 2.14 -7.33
N GLU A 437 7.45 3.33 -6.75
CA GLU A 437 8.69 3.85 -6.18
C GLU A 437 9.13 3.07 -4.93
N GLU A 438 8.23 2.82 -3.97
CA GLU A 438 8.56 2.03 -2.77
C GLU A 438 8.92 0.58 -3.17
N LEU A 439 8.19 -0.02 -4.12
CA LEU A 439 8.49 -1.37 -4.61
C LEU A 439 9.86 -1.47 -5.28
N SER A 440 10.17 -0.55 -6.20
CA SER A 440 11.46 -0.50 -6.90
C SER A 440 12.62 -0.29 -5.91
N TRP A 441 12.44 0.60 -4.93
CA TRP A 441 13.42 0.83 -3.87
C TRP A 441 13.63 -0.41 -3.01
N ARG A 442 12.57 -1.16 -2.65
CA ARG A 442 12.68 -2.42 -1.90
C ARG A 442 13.50 -3.47 -2.65
N GLU A 443 13.27 -3.63 -3.96
CA GLU A 443 14.05 -4.55 -4.79
C GLU A 443 15.54 -4.18 -4.82
N GLN A 444 15.84 -2.88 -4.89
CA GLN A 444 17.22 -2.38 -4.86
C GLN A 444 17.88 -2.65 -3.50
N ARG A 445 17.19 -2.35 -2.39
CA ARG A 445 17.67 -2.60 -1.03
C ARG A 445 17.89 -4.09 -0.76
N ALA A 446 17.00 -4.96 -1.23
CA ALA A 446 17.12 -6.42 -1.04
C ALA A 446 18.47 -6.96 -1.55
N LYS A 447 18.99 -6.43 -2.66
CA LYS A 447 20.28 -6.85 -3.23
C LYS A 447 21.47 -6.55 -2.31
N LEU A 448 21.40 -5.45 -1.56
CA LEU A 448 22.44 -5.05 -0.60
C LEU A 448 22.24 -5.69 0.78
N MET A 449 20.98 -5.98 1.15
CA MET A 449 20.68 -6.65 2.42
C MET A 449 21.22 -8.08 2.48
N ILE A 450 21.23 -8.83 1.39
CA ILE A 450 21.71 -10.23 1.38
C ILE A 450 23.17 -10.36 1.87
N PRO A 451 24.17 -9.65 1.31
CA PRO A 451 25.54 -9.74 1.81
C PRO A 451 25.69 -9.19 3.23
N ASN A 452 24.99 -8.09 3.57
CA ASN A 452 25.00 -7.54 4.93
C ASN A 452 24.41 -8.53 5.96
N LEU A 453 23.38 -9.29 5.56
CA LEU A 453 22.77 -10.33 6.38
C LEU A 453 23.72 -11.50 6.60
N GLU A 454 24.47 -11.90 5.57
CA GLU A 454 25.49 -12.94 5.70
C GLU A 454 26.55 -12.55 6.76
N ASP A 455 27.07 -11.32 6.68
CA ASP A 455 28.08 -10.82 7.61
C ASP A 455 27.54 -10.67 9.04
N TYR A 456 26.32 -10.15 9.18
CA TYR A 456 25.65 -10.05 10.47
C TYR A 456 25.45 -11.42 11.12
N LEU A 457 24.99 -12.42 10.37
CA LEU A 457 24.76 -13.77 10.90
C LEU A 457 26.06 -14.47 11.31
N LYS A 458 27.17 -14.24 10.59
CA LYS A 458 28.50 -14.72 11.01
C LYS A 458 28.94 -14.07 12.31
N LEU A 459 28.70 -12.77 12.47
CA LEU A 459 29.05 -12.03 13.69
C LEU A 459 28.19 -12.49 14.89
N ALA A 460 26.88 -12.63 14.68
CA ALA A 460 25.94 -13.09 15.69
C ALA A 460 26.19 -14.54 16.11
N ASN A 461 26.83 -15.35 15.24
CA ASN A 461 27.32 -16.72 15.52
C ASN A 461 26.27 -17.60 16.22
N ILE A 462 25.19 -17.90 15.49
CA ILE A 462 24.14 -18.83 15.91
C ILE A 462 24.66 -20.28 15.81
N SER A 463 24.59 -21.01 16.92
CA SER A 463 25.06 -22.37 17.08
C SER A 463 24.39 -23.34 16.09
N ASN A 464 25.20 -24.14 15.40
CA ASN A 464 24.77 -25.14 14.41
C ASN A 464 23.92 -24.59 13.24
N PHE A 465 23.94 -23.27 13.00
CA PHE A 465 23.21 -22.67 11.89
C PHE A 465 24.11 -22.50 10.65
N ASN A 466 23.72 -23.12 9.53
CA ASN A 466 24.49 -23.02 8.28
C ASN A 466 24.09 -21.75 7.50
N VAL A 467 24.77 -20.65 7.82
CA VAL A 467 24.56 -19.34 7.17
C VAL A 467 24.66 -19.43 5.66
N LYS A 468 25.67 -20.13 5.12
CA LYS A 468 25.91 -20.20 3.67
C LYS A 468 24.75 -20.89 2.93
N ASN A 469 24.21 -21.97 3.49
CA ASN A 469 23.05 -22.65 2.93
C ASN A 469 21.78 -21.78 2.98
N TYR A 470 21.58 -21.06 4.08
CA TYR A 470 20.47 -20.11 4.22
C TYR A 470 20.56 -18.98 3.19
N ILE A 471 21.72 -18.33 3.06
CA ILE A 471 21.94 -17.24 2.10
C ILE A 471 21.76 -17.72 0.65
N ASN A 472 22.25 -18.91 0.30
CA ASN A 472 22.07 -19.48 -1.04
C ASN A 472 20.60 -19.76 -1.42
N LYS A 473 19.72 -19.93 -0.44
CA LYS A 473 18.28 -20.15 -0.65
C LYS A 473 17.49 -18.84 -0.75
N LEU A 474 18.01 -17.74 -0.22
CA LEU A 474 17.33 -16.44 -0.23
C LEU A 474 17.24 -15.88 -1.65
N LYS A 475 16.04 -15.42 -2.00
CA LYS A 475 15.80 -14.51 -3.13
C LYS A 475 15.52 -13.12 -2.62
N ASN A 476 15.51 -12.14 -3.52
CA ASN A 476 15.21 -10.75 -3.16
C ASN A 476 13.85 -10.59 -2.45
N ASP A 477 12.85 -11.39 -2.83
CA ASP A 477 11.52 -11.36 -2.20
C ASP A 477 11.47 -12.04 -0.83
N ASP A 478 12.48 -12.84 -0.49
CA ASP A 478 12.54 -13.63 0.73
C ASP A 478 13.32 -12.95 1.86
N VAL A 479 14.04 -11.86 1.57
CA VAL A 479 14.86 -11.12 2.55
C VAL A 479 14.03 -10.71 3.77
N PRO A 480 14.60 -10.74 4.98
CA PRO A 480 13.88 -10.33 6.19
C PRO A 480 13.53 -8.84 6.12
N ILE A 481 12.28 -8.49 6.41
CA ILE A 481 11.84 -7.09 6.46
C ILE A 481 11.79 -6.64 7.93
N VAL A 482 12.70 -5.74 8.30
CA VAL A 482 12.84 -5.25 9.69
C VAL A 482 12.46 -3.77 9.78
N GLY A 483 11.65 -3.40 10.77
CA GLY A 483 11.30 -2.02 11.08
C GLY A 483 11.88 -1.57 12.42
N LEU A 484 12.32 -0.31 12.51
CA LEU A 484 12.66 0.36 13.77
C LEU A 484 11.72 1.53 14.03
N SER A 485 10.99 1.49 15.14
CA SER A 485 10.13 2.55 15.64
C SER A 485 10.80 3.26 16.81
N VAL A 486 10.90 4.59 16.73
CA VAL A 486 11.43 5.44 17.79
C VAL A 486 10.31 6.33 18.33
N SER A 487 10.05 6.24 19.63
CA SER A 487 8.92 6.92 20.26
C SER A 487 9.08 8.44 20.32
N GLY A 488 7.97 9.12 20.62
CA GLY A 488 8.03 10.49 21.15
C GLY A 488 8.60 10.53 22.57
N GLY A 489 8.94 11.73 23.04
CA GLY A 489 9.61 11.94 24.35
C GLY A 489 10.63 13.08 24.35
N GLY A 490 10.46 14.07 23.46
CA GLY A 490 11.42 15.16 23.30
C GLY A 490 12.81 14.69 22.86
N THR A 491 13.80 15.57 22.99
CA THR A 491 15.18 15.31 22.56
C THR A 491 15.76 14.03 23.16
N GLN A 492 15.44 13.71 24.42
CA GLN A 492 15.92 12.51 25.11
C GLN A 492 15.57 11.22 24.36
N SER A 493 14.31 11.06 23.93
CA SER A 493 13.91 9.89 23.13
C SER A 493 14.70 9.81 21.83
N GLY A 494 14.88 10.97 21.20
CA GLY A 494 15.68 11.12 19.99
C GLY A 494 17.14 10.68 20.11
N LEU A 495 17.83 11.11 21.18
CA LEU A 495 19.21 10.71 21.47
C LEU A 495 19.30 9.21 21.74
N GLY A 496 18.35 8.68 22.51
CA GLY A 496 18.27 7.24 22.77
C GLY A 496 18.04 6.42 21.49
N GLY A 497 17.18 6.88 20.58
CA GLY A 497 16.96 6.26 19.29
C GLY A 497 18.23 6.20 18.43
N LEU A 498 19.05 7.26 18.46
CA LEU A 498 20.37 7.25 17.81
C LEU A 498 21.33 6.27 18.51
N GLY A 499 21.28 6.14 19.84
CA GLY A 499 22.03 5.12 20.59
C GLY A 499 21.66 3.69 20.18
N VAL A 500 20.37 3.39 20.03
CA VAL A 500 19.90 2.09 19.50
C VAL A 500 20.37 1.88 18.06
N TYR A 501 20.28 2.90 17.21
CA TYR A 501 20.79 2.82 15.84
C TYR A 501 22.30 2.52 15.81
N GLN A 502 23.09 3.14 16.69
CA GLN A 502 24.52 2.89 16.84
C GLN A 502 24.82 1.46 17.33
N ALA A 503 24.03 0.94 18.27
CA ALA A 503 24.16 -0.40 18.82
C ALA A 503 24.00 -1.51 17.79
N TYR A 504 23.32 -1.21 16.69
CA TYR A 504 23.04 -2.14 15.60
C TYR A 504 23.84 -1.84 14.33
N ASP A 505 24.66 -0.79 14.31
CA ASP A 505 25.40 -0.38 13.12
C ASP A 505 26.71 -1.17 12.95
N ALA A 506 26.85 -1.90 11.83
CA ALA A 506 28.09 -2.59 11.50
C ALA A 506 29.29 -1.64 11.32
N ARG A 507 29.07 -0.33 11.16
CA ARG A 507 30.15 0.67 11.08
C ARG A 507 30.68 1.05 12.46
N SER A 508 29.97 0.74 13.54
CA SER A 508 30.42 0.97 14.92
C SER A 508 31.33 -0.16 15.42
N GLY A 509 32.53 0.20 15.89
CA GLY A 509 33.46 -0.76 16.51
C GLY A 509 32.87 -1.38 17.78
N ALA A 510 32.17 -0.58 18.60
CA ALA A 510 31.52 -1.04 19.81
C ALA A 510 30.38 -2.03 19.52
N ALA A 511 29.54 -1.76 18.50
CA ALA A 511 28.46 -2.67 18.10
C ALA A 511 28.98 -4.00 17.54
N LYS A 512 30.11 -3.97 16.82
CA LYS A 512 30.80 -5.18 16.37
C LYS A 512 31.33 -5.98 17.55
N ALA A 513 31.93 -5.33 18.54
CA ALA A 513 32.39 -5.98 19.77
C ALA A 513 31.22 -6.63 20.54
N ALA A 514 30.06 -5.97 20.56
CA ALA A 514 28.81 -6.49 21.12
C ALA A 514 28.15 -7.59 20.27
N ARG A 515 28.68 -7.89 19.08
CA ARG A 515 28.11 -8.83 18.08
C ARG A 515 26.70 -8.48 17.59
N THR A 516 26.23 -7.26 17.85
CA THR A 516 24.91 -6.75 17.43
C THR A 516 24.99 -5.88 16.16
N GLY A 517 26.20 -5.46 15.77
CA GLY A 517 26.45 -4.65 14.57
C GLY A 517 26.10 -5.38 13.27
N GLY A 518 25.20 -4.82 12.48
CA GLY A 518 24.70 -5.37 11.21
C GLY A 518 23.19 -5.27 11.09
N LEU A 519 22.45 -5.22 12.20
CA LEU A 519 21.00 -5.13 12.18
C LEU A 519 20.50 -3.79 11.61
N THR A 520 21.26 -2.69 11.77
CA THR A 520 20.98 -1.40 11.11
C THR A 520 20.98 -1.52 9.58
N GLN A 521 21.94 -2.28 9.04
CA GLN A 521 22.00 -2.55 7.60
C GLN A 521 20.85 -3.43 7.11
N LEU A 522 20.11 -4.08 8.02
CA LEU A 522 18.94 -4.89 7.72
C LEU A 522 17.60 -4.16 7.91
N LEU A 523 17.59 -2.96 8.48
CA LEU A 523 16.36 -2.17 8.64
C LEU A 523 15.79 -1.85 7.27
N SER A 524 14.60 -2.32 6.92
CA SER A 524 13.88 -1.81 5.75
C SER A 524 13.23 -0.46 6.08
N TYR A 525 12.66 -0.32 7.27
CA TYR A 525 11.94 0.89 7.64
C TYR A 525 12.47 1.46 8.95
N ILE A 526 12.56 2.78 9.04
CA ILE A 526 12.75 3.49 10.30
C ILE A 526 11.66 4.55 10.42
N THR A 527 10.96 4.59 11.53
CA THR A 527 9.83 5.50 11.76
C THR A 527 9.97 6.24 13.07
N GLY A 528 9.54 7.49 13.08
CA GLY A 528 9.66 8.39 14.21
C GLY A 528 8.60 9.47 14.18
N LEU A 529 8.25 9.95 15.37
CA LEU A 529 7.41 11.11 15.60
C LEU A 529 8.00 11.91 16.77
N SER A 530 7.62 13.18 16.93
CA SER A 530 8.15 14.03 18.00
C SER A 530 9.68 14.01 18.03
N GLY A 531 10.30 13.88 19.21
CA GLY A 531 11.74 13.72 19.36
C GLY A 531 12.37 12.58 18.53
N GLY A 532 11.72 11.42 18.41
CA GLY A 532 12.19 10.32 17.56
C GLY A 532 12.20 10.69 16.07
N GLY A 533 11.18 11.44 15.63
CA GLY A 533 11.09 11.97 14.27
C GLY A 533 12.12 13.06 13.98
N ALA A 534 12.23 14.05 14.87
CA ALA A 534 13.08 15.22 14.66
C ALA A 534 14.57 14.96 14.87
N VAL A 535 14.94 14.16 15.88
CA VAL A 535 16.33 13.95 16.28
C VAL A 535 16.88 12.62 15.78
N THR A 536 16.10 11.54 15.72
CA THR A 536 16.60 10.28 15.16
C THR A 536 16.42 10.22 13.65
N VAL A 537 15.17 10.18 13.18
CA VAL A 537 14.86 9.94 11.76
C VAL A 537 15.37 11.08 10.88
N SER A 538 15.03 12.32 11.24
CA SER A 538 15.38 13.49 10.40
C SER A 538 16.88 13.80 10.41
N LEU A 539 17.60 13.66 11.55
CA LEU A 539 19.06 13.88 11.56
C LEU A 539 19.79 12.79 10.78
N LEU A 540 19.40 11.52 10.92
CA LEU A 540 19.99 10.44 10.11
C LEU A 540 19.75 10.71 8.63
N ALA A 541 18.52 11.04 8.24
CA ALA A 541 18.18 11.35 6.87
C ALA A 541 18.96 12.56 6.31
N ALA A 542 19.01 13.67 7.07
CA ALA A 542 19.71 14.89 6.68
C ALA A 542 21.23 14.69 6.54
N ASN A 543 21.81 13.74 7.28
CA ASN A 543 23.22 13.36 7.21
C ASN A 543 23.46 12.15 6.29
N ASN A 544 22.54 11.87 5.35
CA ASN A 544 22.65 10.77 4.39
C ASN A 544 22.95 9.40 5.05
N PHE A 545 22.35 9.17 6.21
CA PHE A 545 22.50 7.96 7.03
C PHE A 545 23.95 7.60 7.36
N THR A 546 24.78 8.61 7.63
CA THR A 546 26.15 8.44 8.15
C THR A 546 26.15 7.75 9.53
N THR A 547 27.35 7.48 10.06
CA THR A 547 27.51 6.91 11.41
C THR A 547 27.08 7.88 12.49
N VAL A 548 26.55 7.36 13.60
CA VAL A 548 26.14 8.18 14.74
C VAL A 548 27.28 9.05 15.30
N ASP A 549 28.52 8.58 15.29
CA ASP A 549 29.68 9.38 15.70
C ASP A 549 29.89 10.63 14.83
N ASN A 550 29.50 10.56 13.55
CA ASN A 550 29.55 11.72 12.65
C ASN A 550 28.36 12.65 12.92
N VAL A 551 27.17 12.09 13.20
CA VAL A 551 26.00 12.89 13.62
C VAL A 551 26.31 13.67 14.90
N LYS A 552 26.96 13.04 15.90
CA LYS A 552 27.38 13.70 17.16
C LYS A 552 28.37 14.85 16.93
N LYS A 553 29.19 14.78 15.89
CA LYS A 553 30.13 15.87 15.52
C LYS A 553 29.43 16.98 14.74
N ALA A 554 28.43 16.61 13.94
CA ALA A 554 27.68 17.54 13.10
C ALA A 554 26.59 18.32 13.87
N ALA A 555 26.00 17.72 14.91
CA ALA A 555 24.93 18.32 15.70
C ALA A 555 25.42 18.81 17.07
N ASN A 556 25.06 20.04 17.44
CA ASN A 556 25.39 20.61 18.75
C ASN A 556 24.14 20.69 19.65
N PHE A 557 23.91 19.63 20.42
CA PHE A 557 22.76 19.51 21.34
C PHE A 557 22.83 20.43 22.57
N SER A 558 23.94 21.15 22.77
CA SER A 558 24.07 22.13 23.86
C SER A 558 23.50 23.51 23.50
N ARG A 559 23.06 23.71 22.25
CA ARG A 559 22.38 24.96 21.85
C ARG A 559 20.94 24.98 22.39
N ASP A 560 20.63 25.99 23.18
CA ASP A 560 19.27 26.23 23.67
C ASP A 560 18.37 26.80 22.58
N TYR A 561 17.20 26.21 22.37
CA TYR A 561 16.20 26.76 21.45
C TYR A 561 15.62 28.09 21.90
N SER A 562 15.76 28.45 23.18
CA SER A 562 15.23 29.72 23.70
C SER A 562 16.12 30.92 23.36
N SER A 563 17.42 30.70 23.13
CA SER A 563 18.41 31.77 22.92
C SER A 563 19.20 31.64 21.62
N GLY A 564 19.13 30.50 20.95
CA GLY A 564 19.86 30.23 19.71
C GLY A 564 21.36 29.97 19.91
N PRO A 565 22.10 29.78 18.80
CA PRO A 565 23.49 29.30 18.81
C PRO A 565 24.49 30.25 19.48
N ASP A 566 24.25 31.56 19.43
CA ASP A 566 25.14 32.59 19.96
C ASP A 566 24.72 33.08 21.36
N GLY A 567 23.69 32.47 21.96
CA GLY A 567 23.06 32.93 23.21
C GLY A 567 22.32 34.27 23.09
N ASN A 568 22.34 34.92 21.92
CA ASN A 568 21.62 36.15 21.64
C ASN A 568 20.20 35.87 21.15
N GLN A 569 19.28 35.80 22.11
CA GLN A 569 17.86 35.53 21.88
C GLN A 569 17.21 36.46 20.86
N ALA A 570 17.48 37.78 20.93
CA ALA A 570 16.85 38.75 20.05
C ALA A 570 17.25 38.53 18.59
N SER A 571 18.56 38.41 18.33
CA SER A 571 19.09 38.16 16.99
C SER A 571 18.56 36.83 16.43
N PHE A 572 18.55 35.80 17.26
CA PHE A 572 18.08 34.47 16.86
C PHE A 572 16.61 34.48 16.42
N PHE A 573 15.72 35.06 17.24
CA PHE A 573 14.31 35.16 16.89
C PHE A 573 14.09 36.06 15.67
N THR A 574 14.80 37.20 15.56
CA THR A 574 14.72 38.04 14.36
C THR A 574 15.04 37.24 13.09
N THR A 575 16.12 36.45 13.08
CA THR A 575 16.47 35.62 11.92
C THR A 575 15.41 34.56 11.62
N ILE A 576 14.89 33.87 12.65
CA ILE A 576 13.84 32.85 12.46
C ILE A 576 12.56 33.48 11.90
N PHE A 577 12.11 34.59 12.45
CA PHE A 577 10.90 35.28 11.99
C PHE A 577 11.05 35.84 10.57
N GLN A 578 12.21 36.41 10.23
CA GLN A 578 12.50 36.86 8.86
C GLN A 578 12.48 35.68 7.86
N ASN A 579 13.12 34.56 8.20
CA ASN A 579 13.14 33.37 7.35
C ASN A 579 11.73 32.80 7.14
N ALA A 580 10.91 32.80 8.18
CA ALA A 580 9.53 32.33 8.11
C ALA A 580 8.64 33.34 7.34
N GLY A 581 8.90 34.65 7.46
CA GLY A 581 8.21 35.69 6.70
C GLY A 581 8.32 35.57 5.19
N ALA A 582 9.44 35.05 4.67
CA ALA A 582 9.58 34.76 3.24
C ALA A 582 8.52 33.77 2.70
N LYS A 583 7.99 32.87 3.56
CA LYS A 583 6.88 31.95 3.22
C LYS A 583 5.56 32.73 3.06
N VAL A 584 5.31 33.70 3.95
CA VAL A 584 4.12 34.57 3.93
C VAL A 584 4.15 35.50 2.73
N GLU A 585 5.31 36.09 2.42
CA GLU A 585 5.50 36.90 1.20
C GLU A 585 5.20 36.11 -0.09
N SER A 586 5.35 34.79 -0.04
CA SER A 586 5.01 33.87 -1.13
C SER A 586 3.53 33.46 -1.15
N GLY A 587 2.70 33.97 -0.23
CA GLY A 587 1.25 33.73 -0.18
C GLY A 587 0.83 32.43 0.52
N PHE A 588 1.71 31.82 1.32
CA PHE A 588 1.43 30.56 2.01
C PHE A 588 1.18 30.72 3.51
N PRO A 589 0.36 29.84 4.12
CA PRO A 589 0.05 29.92 5.54
C PRO A 589 1.28 29.63 6.42
N ILE A 590 1.32 30.25 7.60
CA ILE A 590 2.43 30.14 8.55
C ILE A 590 1.91 29.81 9.94
N SER A 591 2.75 29.14 10.72
CA SER A 591 2.45 28.70 12.08
C SER A 591 3.69 28.68 12.96
N VAL A 592 3.53 28.37 14.24
CA VAL A 592 4.64 28.12 15.16
C VAL A 592 5.49 26.93 14.72
N ALA A 593 4.95 25.98 13.96
CA ALA A 593 5.73 24.87 13.42
C ALA A 593 6.81 25.36 12.43
N ASP A 594 6.56 26.45 11.70
CA ASP A 594 7.55 27.05 10.81
C ASP A 594 8.71 27.68 11.59
N THR A 595 8.40 28.44 12.65
CA THR A 595 9.40 29.15 13.46
C THR A 595 10.16 28.20 14.38
N PHE A 596 9.45 27.29 15.06
CA PHE A 596 10.05 26.24 15.88
C PHE A 596 10.85 25.23 15.04
N GLY A 597 10.41 24.96 13.81
CA GLY A 597 11.14 24.17 12.83
C GLY A 597 12.55 24.67 12.54
N GLN A 598 12.75 26.00 12.48
CA GLN A 598 14.06 26.61 12.24
C GLN A 598 15.05 26.37 13.38
N PHE A 599 14.58 26.20 14.62
CA PHE A 599 15.46 25.83 15.73
C PHE A 599 16.14 24.49 15.46
N TRP A 600 15.40 23.47 15.01
CA TRP A 600 15.99 22.17 14.65
C TRP A 600 17.02 22.30 13.53
N GLY A 601 16.86 23.31 12.66
CA GLY A 601 17.84 23.71 11.66
C GLY A 601 19.21 24.08 12.24
N THR A 602 19.29 24.54 13.50
CA THR A 602 20.55 24.87 14.18
C THR A 602 21.35 23.63 14.59
N TRP A 603 20.71 22.45 14.61
CA TRP A 603 21.34 21.16 14.88
C TRP A 603 21.57 20.35 13.60
N LEU A 604 21.12 20.86 12.45
CA LEU A 604 21.50 20.32 11.15
C LEU A 604 22.93 20.77 10.80
N PRO A 605 23.70 19.92 10.10
CA PRO A 605 25.01 20.33 9.59
C PRO A 605 24.89 21.53 8.64
N GLU A 606 25.88 22.43 8.69
CA GLU A 606 25.97 23.58 7.76
C GLU A 606 26.08 23.12 6.30
N ASP A 607 26.70 21.96 6.06
CA ASP A 607 26.87 21.30 4.76
C ASP A 607 25.84 20.19 4.49
N LYS A 608 24.62 20.31 5.04
CA LYS A 608 23.55 19.32 4.84
C LYS A 608 23.36 18.93 3.37
N VAL A 609 23.25 17.61 3.14
CA VAL A 609 23.14 17.04 1.78
C VAL A 609 21.80 17.39 1.13
N TYR A 610 20.76 17.55 1.94
CA TYR A 610 19.38 17.74 1.51
C TYR A 610 18.76 18.96 2.17
N SER A 611 17.92 19.68 1.43
CA SER A 611 17.12 20.79 1.98
C SER A 611 15.66 20.38 2.19
N ASN A 612 15.15 19.48 1.35
CA ASN A 612 13.80 18.93 1.43
C ASN A 612 13.83 17.43 1.73
N TYR A 613 12.74 16.91 2.28
CA TYR A 613 12.60 15.51 2.64
C TYR A 613 12.52 14.62 1.38
N SER A 614 11.89 15.09 0.31
CA SER A 614 11.88 14.39 -0.99
C SER A 614 13.26 14.32 -1.65
N ASP A 615 14.20 15.21 -1.31
CA ASP A 615 15.56 15.19 -1.87
C ASP A 615 16.33 13.93 -1.43
N ILE A 616 15.91 13.25 -0.36
CA ILE A 616 16.46 11.96 0.08
C ILE A 616 16.34 10.92 -1.05
N ALA A 617 15.28 11.00 -1.86
CA ALA A 617 15.05 10.17 -3.04
C ALA A 617 15.81 10.63 -4.31
N SER A 618 16.73 11.60 -4.19
CA SER A 618 17.59 12.01 -5.29
C SER A 618 18.56 10.91 -5.71
N LYS A 619 19.12 11.02 -6.91
CA LYS A 619 20.09 10.04 -7.42
C LYS A 619 21.37 10.03 -6.57
N ASN A 620 21.96 8.85 -6.40
CA ASN A 620 23.24 8.61 -5.71
C ASN A 620 23.23 8.93 -4.21
N THR A 621 22.06 8.91 -3.58
CA THR A 621 21.93 9.02 -2.13
C THR A 621 22.09 7.64 -1.49
N ALA A 622 22.46 7.55 -0.22
CA ALA A 622 22.51 6.27 0.49
C ALA A 622 21.13 5.56 0.45
N PHE A 623 20.06 6.34 0.45
CA PHE A 623 18.69 5.84 0.32
C PHE A 623 18.41 5.24 -1.07
N THR A 624 18.66 5.95 -2.17
CA THR A 624 18.36 5.44 -3.53
C THR A 624 19.29 4.33 -3.98
N LEU A 625 20.51 4.26 -3.42
CA LEU A 625 21.41 3.13 -3.62
C LEU A 625 20.92 1.86 -2.91
N GLY A 626 20.01 2.00 -1.93
CA GLY A 626 19.47 0.92 -1.12
C GLY A 626 20.29 0.63 0.14
N ASP A 627 21.24 1.49 0.52
CA ASP A 627 22.07 1.36 1.73
C ASP A 627 21.33 1.81 3.00
N ALA A 628 20.44 2.79 2.90
CA ALA A 628 19.67 3.32 4.01
C ALA A 628 18.22 2.79 4.08
N PRO A 629 17.63 2.66 5.29
CA PRO A 629 16.21 2.35 5.46
C PRO A 629 15.32 3.49 4.96
N MET A 630 14.05 3.19 4.67
CA MET A 630 13.01 4.18 4.41
C MET A 630 12.74 5.00 5.68
N PRO A 631 12.99 6.33 5.67
CA PRO A 631 12.68 7.18 6.82
C PRO A 631 11.23 7.65 6.75
N ILE A 632 10.44 7.30 7.77
CA ILE A 632 9.01 7.63 7.85
C ILE A 632 8.76 8.57 9.03
N LEU A 633 8.23 9.77 8.76
CA LEU A 633 7.70 10.64 9.80
C LEU A 633 6.20 10.45 9.94
N CYS A 634 5.68 10.51 11.16
CA CYS A 634 4.25 10.43 11.42
C CYS A 634 3.69 11.74 11.97
N PHE A 635 2.61 12.22 11.37
CA PHE A 635 1.83 13.38 11.82
C PHE A 635 0.42 12.96 12.21
N ALA A 636 -0.19 13.77 13.07
CA ALA A 636 -1.60 13.70 13.41
C ALA A 636 -2.33 14.93 12.86
N GLU A 637 -3.65 14.88 12.83
CA GLU A 637 -4.49 15.99 12.37
C GLU A 637 -5.49 16.38 13.46
N VAL A 638 -5.70 17.69 13.60
CA VAL A 638 -6.83 18.25 14.32
C VAL A 638 -7.84 18.80 13.32
N ILE A 639 -9.12 18.66 13.66
CA ILE A 639 -10.22 18.96 12.75
C ILE A 639 -11.18 19.94 13.43
N PRO A 640 -11.28 21.18 12.95
CA PRO A 640 -12.21 22.18 13.48
C PRO A 640 -13.64 21.63 13.59
N GLY A 641 -14.25 21.79 14.76
CA GLY A 641 -15.62 21.35 15.04
C GLY A 641 -15.83 19.83 15.15
N LYS A 642 -14.81 19.00 14.89
CA LYS A 642 -14.86 17.53 15.08
C LYS A 642 -13.91 17.03 16.17
N SER A 643 -12.73 17.61 16.27
CA SER A 643 -11.75 17.24 17.31
C SER A 643 -12.19 17.72 18.68
N PRO A 644 -11.94 16.94 19.75
CA PRO A 644 -12.18 17.39 21.10
C PRO A 644 -11.25 18.55 21.44
N GLU A 645 -11.71 19.38 22.36
CA GLU A 645 -10.98 20.54 22.83
C GLU A 645 -11.02 20.64 24.36
N ILE A 646 -9.95 21.17 24.94
CA ILE A 646 -9.90 21.60 26.34
C ILE A 646 -9.51 23.07 26.33
N GLY A 647 -10.39 23.95 26.80
CA GLY A 647 -10.15 25.39 26.78
C GLY A 647 -9.85 25.93 25.37
N LYS A 648 -10.57 25.45 24.35
CA LYS A 648 -10.38 25.72 22.91
C LYS A 648 -9.09 25.18 22.28
N LEU A 649 -8.23 24.49 23.04
CA LEU A 649 -7.08 23.77 22.48
C LEU A 649 -7.55 22.42 21.91
N MET A 650 -7.62 22.33 20.59
CA MET A 650 -8.00 21.10 19.87
C MET A 650 -6.88 20.08 19.89
N TYR A 651 -7.18 18.84 20.28
CA TYR A 651 -6.25 17.72 20.17
C TYR A 651 -6.86 16.61 19.30
N PRO A 652 -6.04 15.79 18.62
CA PRO A 652 -6.55 14.66 17.84
C PRO A 652 -7.37 13.74 18.75
N GLY A 653 -8.62 13.49 18.41
CA GLY A 653 -9.53 12.77 19.30
C GLY A 653 -10.35 11.69 18.64
N LEU A 654 -10.70 10.71 19.48
CA LEU A 654 -11.51 9.55 19.15
C LEU A 654 -12.96 9.95 18.91
N ASN A 655 -13.53 9.53 17.77
CA ASN A 655 -14.96 9.26 17.75
C ASN A 655 -15.19 7.97 18.56
N LYS A 656 -16.05 8.02 19.59
CA LYS A 656 -16.22 7.00 20.65
C LYS A 656 -16.51 5.57 20.16
N SER A 657 -16.76 5.38 18.86
CA SER A 657 -17.20 4.14 18.23
C SER A 657 -16.19 3.51 17.25
N ALA A 658 -15.05 4.13 16.93
CA ALA A 658 -14.10 3.57 15.94
C ALA A 658 -12.65 4.01 16.18
N LEU A 659 -11.87 3.23 16.95
CA LEU A 659 -10.43 3.44 17.19
C LEU A 659 -9.59 3.33 15.92
N PHE A 660 -10.05 2.60 14.91
CA PHE A 660 -9.38 2.46 13.62
C PHE A 660 -9.42 3.72 12.74
N ASN A 661 -10.32 4.69 13.03
CA ASN A 661 -10.57 5.90 12.23
C ASN A 661 -9.68 7.11 12.58
N LEU A 662 -8.63 6.93 13.39
CA LEU A 662 -7.66 7.99 13.68
C LEU A 662 -6.79 8.26 12.44
N THR A 663 -6.86 9.49 11.93
CA THR A 663 -5.99 9.93 10.83
C THR A 663 -4.57 10.13 11.33
N SER A 664 -3.71 9.18 10.97
CA SER A 664 -2.26 9.35 11.03
C SER A 664 -1.75 9.48 9.60
N TYR A 665 -1.05 10.58 9.35
CA TYR A 665 -0.34 10.79 8.09
C TYR A 665 1.07 10.25 8.22
N GLU A 666 1.54 9.55 7.18
CA GLU A 666 2.94 9.22 7.04
C GLU A 666 3.58 10.09 5.96
N VAL A 667 4.84 10.44 6.19
CA VAL A 667 5.68 11.17 5.24
C VAL A 667 6.88 10.32 4.92
N THR A 668 7.02 9.97 3.66
CA THR A 668 8.19 9.29 3.11
C THR A 668 8.89 10.21 2.11
N PRO A 669 10.13 9.91 1.67
CA PRO A 669 10.76 10.62 0.56
C PRO A 669 9.95 10.59 -0.74
N PHE A 670 9.08 9.60 -0.93
CA PHE A 670 8.27 9.44 -2.14
C PHE A 670 6.90 10.09 -2.01
N GLU A 671 6.20 9.79 -0.92
CA GLU A 671 4.77 10.10 -0.78
C GLU A 671 4.37 10.50 0.64
N PHE A 672 3.32 11.33 0.69
CA PHE A 672 2.64 11.83 1.88
C PHE A 672 1.17 11.42 1.81
N GLY A 673 0.63 10.86 2.91
CA GLY A 673 -0.76 10.44 2.92
C GLY A 673 -1.13 9.62 4.14
N SER A 674 -2.31 9.00 4.10
CA SER A 674 -2.76 8.09 5.17
C SER A 674 -3.29 6.78 4.59
N TRP A 675 -3.08 5.69 5.33
CA TRP A 675 -3.59 4.35 5.00
C TRP A 675 -5.07 4.17 5.35
N LEU A 676 -5.62 2.99 5.05
CA LEU A 676 -6.97 2.58 5.46
C LEU A 676 -7.19 2.84 6.98
N GLY A 677 -8.34 3.43 7.30
CA GLY A 677 -8.66 3.94 8.64
C GLY A 677 -8.20 5.38 8.90
N GLY A 678 -7.45 6.01 7.99
CA GLY A 678 -7.30 7.46 7.97
C GLY A 678 -8.51 8.16 7.34
N ARG A 679 -8.62 9.49 7.51
CA ARG A 679 -9.63 10.33 6.86
C ARG A 679 -9.40 10.50 5.35
N VAL A 680 -8.15 10.45 4.88
CA VAL A 680 -7.82 10.65 3.45
C VAL A 680 -7.77 9.32 2.68
N GLN A 681 -7.05 8.32 3.19
CA GLN A 681 -6.87 7.00 2.54
C GLN A 681 -6.27 7.07 1.12
N ALA A 682 -5.41 8.06 0.90
CA ALA A 682 -4.74 8.32 -0.36
C ALA A 682 -3.41 9.02 -0.08
N PHE A 683 -2.58 9.07 -1.13
CA PHE A 683 -1.21 9.59 -1.10
C PHE A 683 -0.97 10.57 -2.25
N ILE A 684 -0.10 11.54 -2.01
CA ILE A 684 0.46 12.46 -2.99
C ILE A 684 1.99 12.39 -2.94
N GLU A 685 2.68 12.66 -4.04
CA GLU A 685 4.13 12.86 -4.03
C GLU A 685 4.55 13.93 -2.99
N THR A 686 5.45 13.57 -2.07
CA THR A 686 5.90 14.47 -0.98
C THR A 686 6.44 15.80 -1.49
N LYS A 687 7.12 15.77 -2.65
CA LYS A 687 7.66 16.96 -3.31
C LYS A 687 6.61 18.02 -3.63
N TRP A 688 5.37 17.60 -3.90
CA TRP A 688 4.30 18.47 -4.37
C TRP A 688 3.24 18.75 -3.30
N LEU A 689 3.56 18.46 -2.03
CA LEU A 689 2.65 18.58 -0.90
C LEU A 689 1.97 19.96 -0.76
N GLY A 690 2.62 21.03 -1.22
CA GLY A 690 2.07 22.38 -1.18
C GLY A 690 1.12 22.74 -2.32
N THR A 691 0.92 21.84 -3.28
CA THR A 691 0.10 22.13 -4.47
C THR A 691 -1.37 22.12 -4.09
N SER A 692 -2.08 23.19 -4.44
CA SER A 692 -3.54 23.24 -4.27
C SER A 692 -4.20 22.27 -5.25
N MET A 693 -4.99 21.34 -4.71
CA MET A 693 -5.67 20.27 -5.43
C MET A 693 -7.18 20.39 -5.22
N SER A 694 -7.99 19.77 -6.08
CA SER A 694 -9.43 19.51 -5.84
C SER A 694 -9.83 18.29 -6.67
N ASP A 695 -10.51 17.31 -6.06
CA ASP A 695 -10.94 16.06 -6.69
C ASP A 695 -9.77 15.35 -7.42
N GLY A 696 -8.62 15.30 -6.74
CA GLY A 696 -7.38 14.67 -7.23
C GLY A 696 -6.72 15.37 -8.43
N LYS A 697 -7.06 16.64 -8.71
CA LYS A 697 -6.46 17.43 -9.80
C LYS A 697 -5.91 18.76 -9.29
N PRO A 698 -4.80 19.27 -9.85
CA PRO A 698 -4.30 20.59 -9.48
C PRO A 698 -5.32 21.66 -9.89
N GLN A 699 -5.63 22.58 -8.97
CA GLN A 699 -6.54 23.70 -9.24
C GLN A 699 -5.93 24.64 -10.29
N ASN A 700 -4.62 24.87 -10.22
CA ASN A 700 -3.84 25.53 -11.27
C ASN A 700 -2.98 24.52 -12.04
N LYS A 701 -3.31 24.25 -13.31
CA LYS A 701 -2.58 23.28 -14.14
C LYS A 701 -1.21 23.76 -14.61
N SER A 702 -0.91 25.03 -14.46
CA SER A 702 0.33 25.64 -14.94
C SER A 702 1.44 25.65 -13.89
N GLU A 703 1.13 25.35 -12.63
CA GLU A 703 2.03 25.54 -11.49
C GLU A 703 1.94 24.34 -10.54
N CYS A 704 3.10 23.95 -9.99
CA CYS A 704 3.20 22.97 -8.91
C CYS A 704 4.05 23.59 -7.80
N VAL A 705 3.61 23.43 -6.56
CA VAL A 705 4.24 24.06 -5.40
C VAL A 705 5.06 23.02 -4.65
N GLY A 706 6.37 23.28 -4.53
CA GLY A 706 7.30 22.47 -3.74
C GLY A 706 7.85 23.21 -2.52
N GLY A 707 8.60 22.51 -1.67
CA GLY A 707 9.24 23.08 -0.48
C GLY A 707 8.38 23.09 0.79
N PHE A 708 7.15 22.55 0.73
CA PHE A 708 6.38 22.18 1.92
C PHE A 708 6.94 20.94 2.63
N ASP A 709 7.91 20.27 2.02
CA ASP A 709 8.67 19.17 2.59
C ASP A 709 10.07 19.57 3.05
N LYS A 710 10.34 20.87 3.23
CA LYS A 710 11.59 21.34 3.86
C LYS A 710 11.84 20.61 5.18
N LEU A 711 13.07 20.13 5.38
CA LEU A 711 13.45 19.35 6.57
C LEU A 711 13.08 20.06 7.87
N THR A 712 13.32 21.36 7.97
CA THR A 712 12.99 22.15 9.16
C THR A 712 11.50 22.25 9.42
N LEU A 713 10.67 22.37 8.37
CA LEU A 713 9.21 22.36 8.51
C LEU A 713 8.69 20.98 8.93
N MET A 714 9.28 19.90 8.39
CA MET A 714 8.95 18.53 8.78
C MET A 714 9.33 18.24 10.25
N GLN A 715 10.51 18.69 10.68
CA GLN A 715 10.94 18.62 12.09
C GLN A 715 10.04 19.48 13.00
N GLY A 716 9.68 20.69 12.56
CA GLY A 716 8.74 21.56 13.26
C GLY A 716 7.35 20.93 13.40
N THR A 717 6.83 20.34 12.34
CA THR A 717 5.51 19.67 12.32
C THR A 717 5.51 18.44 13.21
N THR A 718 6.53 17.58 13.10
CA THR A 718 6.61 16.36 13.91
C THR A 718 6.78 16.65 15.40
N THR A 719 7.28 17.83 15.78
CA THR A 719 7.45 18.29 17.17
C THR A 719 6.44 19.35 17.60
N ASN A 720 5.40 19.60 16.77
CA ASN A 720 4.37 20.58 17.04
C ASN A 720 3.35 20.06 18.08
N ALA A 721 3.83 19.86 19.30
CA ALA A 721 3.11 19.24 20.41
C ALA A 721 2.52 20.30 21.37
N PHE A 722 2.55 21.58 20.98
CA PHE A 722 2.18 22.75 21.79
C PHE A 722 0.78 22.65 22.38
N THR A 723 -0.20 22.15 21.62
CA THR A 723 -1.55 21.95 22.14
C THR A 723 -1.54 21.10 23.41
N ALA A 724 -0.85 19.97 23.41
CA ALA A 724 -0.82 19.10 24.58
C ALA A 724 0.08 19.65 25.69
N TRP A 725 1.17 20.36 25.36
CA TRP A 725 2.00 21.02 26.38
C TRP A 725 1.20 22.08 27.14
N PHE A 726 0.39 22.87 26.43
CA PHE A 726 -0.49 23.85 27.05
C PHE A 726 -1.66 23.21 27.78
N ILE A 727 -2.25 22.13 27.27
CA ILE A 727 -3.32 21.44 28.00
C ILE A 727 -2.79 20.89 29.35
N ASP A 728 -1.61 20.28 29.35
CA ASP A 728 -0.97 19.77 30.56
C ASP A 728 -0.63 20.91 31.53
N THR A 729 -0.02 21.98 31.03
CA THR A 729 0.43 23.11 31.84
C THR A 729 -0.74 23.94 32.39
N PHE A 730 -1.74 24.27 31.58
CA PHE A 730 -2.82 25.20 31.97
C PHE A 730 -3.96 24.52 32.73
N TYR A 731 -4.24 23.26 32.42
CA TYR A 731 -5.40 22.54 32.97
C TYR A 731 -5.01 21.35 33.85
N GLY A 732 -3.72 21.03 33.97
CA GLY A 732 -3.26 19.87 34.72
C GLY A 732 -3.79 18.55 34.15
N VAL A 733 -4.06 18.53 32.84
CA VAL A 733 -4.55 17.35 32.13
C VAL A 733 -3.38 16.78 31.32
N PRO A 734 -2.72 15.71 31.79
CA PRO A 734 -1.55 15.17 31.12
C PRO A 734 -1.98 14.43 29.85
N VAL A 735 -2.00 15.15 28.72
CA VAL A 735 -2.29 14.56 27.41
C VAL A 735 -1.14 13.64 26.98
N PHE A 736 0.11 13.94 27.37
CA PHE A 736 1.28 13.08 27.14
C PHE A 736 1.42 11.95 28.17
N ALA A 737 1.35 12.28 29.46
CA ALA A 737 1.50 11.28 30.52
C ALA A 737 0.15 10.58 30.76
N LYS A 738 -0.03 9.41 30.15
CA LYS A 738 -1.20 8.53 30.32
C LYS A 738 -1.22 7.84 31.70
N ARG A 739 -0.80 8.57 32.74
CA ARG A 739 -0.55 8.12 34.12
C ARG A 739 -1.84 7.78 34.88
N TRP A 740 -1.63 7.05 35.97
CA TRP A 740 -2.55 6.57 37.00
C TRP A 740 -3.85 7.39 37.25
N LEU A 741 -4.93 6.64 37.47
CA LEU A 741 -6.35 7.03 37.39
C LEU A 741 -6.95 7.79 38.59
N GLU A 742 -6.20 8.60 39.35
CA GLU A 742 -6.76 9.20 40.57
C GLU A 742 -6.75 10.73 40.69
N LYS A 743 -6.17 11.49 39.76
CA LYS A 743 -6.27 12.96 39.78
C LYS A 743 -6.77 13.53 38.46
N ARG A 744 -8.09 13.44 38.25
CA ARG A 744 -8.80 14.37 37.36
C ARG A 744 -9.45 15.43 38.23
N GLN A 745 -8.84 16.60 38.35
CA GLN A 745 -9.56 17.78 38.83
C GLN A 745 -10.55 18.24 37.76
N LYS A 746 -11.75 18.64 38.20
CA LYS A 746 -12.82 19.12 37.33
C LYS A 746 -12.37 20.41 36.64
N ALA A 747 -12.26 20.39 35.32
CA ALA A 747 -12.01 21.59 34.53
C ALA A 747 -13.19 22.57 34.65
N ASN A 748 -12.88 23.84 34.87
CA ASN A 748 -13.82 24.93 35.04
C ASN A 748 -14.41 25.33 33.66
N PRO A 749 -15.74 25.36 33.47
CA PRO A 749 -16.35 25.66 32.19
C PRO A 749 -16.71 27.15 32.13
N ASP A 750 -15.80 28.00 31.67
CA ASP A 750 -16.12 29.21 30.91
C ASP A 750 -14.83 29.95 30.55
N ILE A 751 -14.75 30.46 29.31
CA ILE A 751 -14.17 31.75 28.86
C ILE A 751 -13.99 31.71 27.33
N ASN A 752 -14.38 32.81 26.68
CA ASN A 752 -14.12 33.05 25.27
C ASN A 752 -12.67 33.53 25.07
N ASP A 753 -11.94 32.77 24.25
CA ASP A 753 -10.50 32.81 23.89
C ASP A 753 -9.72 31.80 24.71
N VAL A 754 -8.60 31.24 24.19
CA VAL A 754 -7.75 30.35 25.01
C VAL A 754 -7.26 31.21 26.16
N PRO A 755 -7.79 31.04 27.39
CA PRO A 755 -7.43 31.91 28.48
C PRO A 755 -6.06 31.48 28.96
N ILE A 756 -5.02 32.14 28.45
CA ILE A 756 -3.66 31.97 28.95
C ILE A 756 -3.69 32.39 30.42
N PRO A 757 -3.39 31.48 31.37
CA PRO A 757 -3.36 31.84 32.78
C PRO A 757 -2.39 32.99 33.01
N SER A 758 -2.75 33.96 33.85
CA SER A 758 -1.94 35.17 34.04
C SER A 758 -0.52 34.90 34.55
N ASP A 759 -0.31 33.76 35.22
CA ASP A 759 0.97 33.25 35.69
C ASP A 759 1.81 32.56 34.59
N GLN A 760 1.25 32.33 33.41
CA GLN A 760 1.90 31.63 32.29
C GLN A 760 2.36 32.57 31.16
N TYR A 761 2.14 33.89 31.27
CA TYR A 761 2.64 34.85 30.26
C TYR A 761 4.17 34.88 30.13
N ASP A 762 4.88 34.52 31.21
CA ASP A 762 6.34 34.41 31.24
C ASP A 762 6.85 33.04 30.75
N ASN A 763 5.95 32.11 30.40
CA ASN A 763 6.34 30.80 29.89
C ASN A 763 6.96 30.93 28.48
N PRO A 764 8.20 30.46 28.25
CA PRO A 764 8.88 30.62 26.95
C PRO A 764 8.12 30.02 25.76
N LEU A 765 7.39 28.92 25.96
CA LEU A 765 6.58 28.31 24.90
C LEU A 765 5.36 29.17 24.55
N VAL A 766 4.75 29.79 25.56
CA VAL A 766 3.64 30.75 25.36
C VAL A 766 4.14 31.99 24.64
N GLN A 767 5.30 32.51 25.03
CA GLN A 767 5.93 33.64 24.38
C GLN A 767 6.24 33.34 22.91
N LEU A 768 6.77 32.16 22.58
CA LEU A 768 7.05 31.78 21.20
C LEU A 768 5.80 31.78 20.31
N VAL A 769 4.72 31.15 20.79
CA VAL A 769 3.44 31.09 20.06
C VAL A 769 2.84 32.49 19.93
N ASN A 770 2.80 33.25 21.02
CA ASN A 770 2.25 34.61 21.04
C ASN A 770 3.04 35.58 20.15
N GLN A 771 4.38 35.50 20.16
CA GLN A 771 5.22 36.31 19.29
C GLN A 771 5.06 35.93 17.81
N THR A 772 4.91 34.64 17.51
CA THR A 772 4.58 34.20 16.14
C THR A 772 3.24 34.76 15.69
N ALA A 773 2.24 34.71 16.56
CA ALA A 773 0.92 35.28 16.29
C ALA A 773 0.99 36.80 16.03
N LEU A 774 1.64 37.56 16.92
CA LEU A 774 1.79 39.01 16.79
C LEU A 774 2.59 39.43 15.56
N TYR A 775 3.69 38.74 15.25
CA TYR A 775 4.57 39.10 14.13
C TYR A 775 3.90 38.91 12.77
N PHE A 776 3.02 37.91 12.64
CA PHE A 776 2.35 37.56 11.38
C PHE A 776 0.85 37.94 11.33
N ASP A 777 0.37 38.76 12.26
CA ASP A 777 -1.03 39.18 12.36
C ASP A 777 -2.03 38.00 12.42
N LEU A 778 -1.68 36.97 13.21
CA LEU A 778 -2.52 35.81 13.48
C LEU A 778 -3.09 35.87 14.89
N THR A 779 -4.17 35.14 15.14
CA THR A 779 -4.58 34.81 16.51
C THR A 779 -3.65 33.75 17.11
N PHE A 780 -3.61 33.67 18.44
CA PHE A 780 -2.89 32.61 19.15
C PHE A 780 -3.28 31.23 18.62
N ASN A 781 -4.59 31.00 18.40
CA ASN A 781 -5.11 29.72 17.89
C ASN A 781 -4.64 29.40 16.49
N GLU A 782 -4.75 30.34 15.55
CA GLU A 782 -4.32 30.12 14.15
C GLU A 782 -2.84 29.76 14.06
N SER A 783 -2.01 30.27 14.98
CA SER A 783 -0.57 29.98 15.00
C SER A 783 -0.20 28.58 15.54
N LEU A 784 -1.11 27.86 16.21
CA LEU A 784 -0.79 26.62 16.95
C LEU A 784 -0.52 25.40 16.06
N TRP A 785 -1.17 25.31 14.90
CA TRP A 785 -1.17 24.09 14.08
C TRP A 785 -0.31 24.28 12.84
N ALA A 786 0.37 23.23 12.42
CA ALA A 786 1.12 23.27 11.18
C ALA A 786 0.13 23.22 10.01
N THR A 787 -0.07 24.35 9.36
CA THR A 787 -1.06 24.50 8.30
C THR A 787 -0.44 24.17 6.94
N TYR A 788 -1.03 23.18 6.27
CA TYR A 788 -0.66 22.77 4.92
C TYR A 788 -1.84 22.98 3.97
N PRO A 789 -1.63 23.48 2.73
CA PRO A 789 -2.62 23.33 1.68
C PRO A 789 -3.05 21.86 1.58
N ASN A 790 -4.34 21.59 1.45
CA ASN A 790 -4.84 20.21 1.40
C ASN A 790 -4.69 19.63 -0.01
N PRO A 791 -3.75 18.70 -0.25
CA PRO A 791 -3.64 18.04 -1.56
C PRO A 791 -4.79 17.06 -1.83
N PHE A 792 -5.67 16.83 -0.85
CA PHE A 792 -6.79 15.91 -0.91
C PHE A 792 -8.14 16.61 -0.86
N GLU A 793 -8.20 17.93 -1.06
CA GLU A 793 -9.45 18.69 -1.08
C GLU A 793 -10.45 18.06 -2.08
N ASP A 794 -11.69 17.91 -1.64
CA ASP A 794 -12.79 17.28 -2.39
C ASP A 794 -12.56 15.84 -2.85
N TYR A 795 -11.48 15.16 -2.42
CA TYR A 795 -11.16 13.80 -2.84
C TYR A 795 -12.17 12.76 -2.33
N ASN A 796 -12.71 12.98 -1.13
CA ASN A 796 -13.76 12.16 -0.52
C ASN A 796 -14.72 13.03 0.31
N GLU A 797 -15.82 12.46 0.80
CA GLU A 797 -16.82 13.21 1.58
C GLU A 797 -16.25 13.87 2.84
N ASP A 798 -15.25 13.26 3.47
CA ASP A 798 -14.60 13.82 4.64
C ASP A 798 -13.65 14.98 4.31
N MET A 799 -13.22 15.12 3.04
CA MET A 799 -12.33 16.18 2.55
C MET A 799 -13.06 17.28 1.75
N LYS A 800 -14.38 17.19 1.66
CA LYS A 800 -15.19 18.14 0.89
C LYS A 800 -15.13 19.56 1.46
N GLY A 801 -14.68 20.52 0.64
CA GLY A 801 -14.49 21.92 1.05
C GLY A 801 -13.44 22.11 2.14
N VAL A 802 -12.52 21.17 2.29
CA VAL A 802 -11.40 21.26 3.24
C VAL A 802 -10.17 21.72 2.46
N SER A 803 -9.90 23.02 2.47
CA SER A 803 -8.78 23.61 1.71
C SER A 803 -7.43 23.46 2.39
N GLU A 804 -7.40 23.21 3.70
CA GLU A 804 -6.18 23.12 4.51
C GLU A 804 -6.22 21.93 5.48
N LEU A 805 -5.03 21.36 5.73
CA LEU A 805 -4.79 20.37 6.77
C LEU A 805 -4.12 21.05 7.96
N LEU A 806 -4.66 20.81 9.17
CA LEU A 806 -4.08 21.29 10.42
C LEU A 806 -3.35 20.14 11.10
N LEU A 807 -2.04 20.08 10.87
CA LEU A 807 -1.19 18.98 11.31
C LEU A 807 -0.49 19.29 12.64
N VAL A 808 -0.35 18.25 13.47
CA VAL A 808 0.30 18.31 14.77
C VAL A 808 1.21 17.10 14.97
N ASP A 809 1.99 17.13 16.06
CA ASP A 809 2.86 16.02 16.46
C ASP A 809 2.10 14.67 16.46
N GLY A 810 2.65 13.67 15.77
CA GLY A 810 2.05 12.34 15.64
C GLY A 810 1.78 11.65 16.99
N SER A 811 2.54 11.96 18.05
CA SER A 811 2.34 11.41 19.39
C SER A 811 0.97 11.73 19.99
N LEU A 812 0.30 12.75 19.43
CA LEU A 812 -1.02 13.21 19.85
C LEU A 812 -2.15 12.35 19.29
N ALA A 813 -1.90 11.49 18.31
CA ALA A 813 -2.88 10.52 17.78
C ALA A 813 -3.05 9.27 18.68
N LEU A 814 -2.78 9.40 19.98
CA LEU A 814 -2.79 8.32 20.98
C LEU A 814 -1.76 7.20 20.77
N GLU A 815 -0.91 7.33 19.75
CA GLU A 815 0.16 6.42 19.37
C GLU A 815 1.51 7.14 19.51
N SER A 816 2.17 6.98 20.66
CA SER A 816 3.49 7.60 20.91
C SER A 816 4.66 6.77 20.37
N ASN A 817 4.38 5.51 19.99
CA ASN A 817 5.27 4.64 19.22
C ASN A 817 4.68 4.53 17.80
N PRO A 818 5.30 5.09 16.76
CA PRO A 818 4.72 5.10 15.40
C PRO A 818 4.73 3.70 14.74
N LEU A 819 3.86 2.79 15.18
CA LEU A 819 3.82 1.41 14.70
C LEU A 819 2.90 1.25 13.50
N ARG A 820 1.90 2.13 13.32
CA ARG A 820 0.94 2.06 12.21
C ARG A 820 1.61 1.92 10.83
N PRO A 821 2.63 2.71 10.45
CA PRO A 821 3.34 2.52 9.18
C PRO A 821 4.01 1.15 9.04
N LEU A 822 4.40 0.52 10.15
CA LEU A 822 5.15 -0.74 10.16
C LEU A 822 4.24 -1.97 10.14
N ILE A 823 2.99 -1.85 10.57
CA ILE A 823 2.08 -2.99 10.67
C ILE A 823 1.18 -3.13 9.44
N ILE A 824 1.26 -2.23 8.46
CA ILE A 824 0.46 -2.35 7.24
C ILE A 824 0.80 -3.66 6.51
N PRO A 825 -0.21 -4.50 6.16
CA PRO A 825 0.02 -5.81 5.56
C PRO A 825 0.89 -5.79 4.30
N GLU A 826 0.83 -4.70 3.53
CA GLU A 826 1.52 -4.49 2.27
C GLU A 826 3.06 -4.45 2.44
N ARG A 827 3.57 -3.97 3.59
CA ARG A 827 5.01 -3.92 3.89
C ARG A 827 5.59 -5.26 4.35
N LYS A 828 4.75 -6.18 4.86
CA LYS A 828 5.12 -7.57 5.23
C LYS A 828 6.29 -7.66 6.22
N LEU A 829 6.24 -6.87 7.30
CA LEU A 829 7.31 -6.89 8.29
C LEU A 829 7.41 -8.25 9.01
N ASP A 830 8.64 -8.67 9.26
CA ASP A 830 8.98 -9.87 10.01
C ASP A 830 9.34 -9.55 11.47
N LEU A 831 10.06 -8.45 11.69
CA LEU A 831 10.49 -7.95 12.99
C LEU A 831 10.22 -6.44 13.08
N ILE A 832 9.61 -6.02 14.17
CA ILE A 832 9.44 -4.62 14.56
C ILE A 832 10.22 -4.38 15.85
N ILE A 833 11.21 -3.51 15.82
CA ILE A 833 11.97 -3.06 16.97
C ILE A 833 11.37 -1.74 17.44
N VAL A 834 11.04 -1.62 18.71
CA VAL A 834 10.40 -0.44 19.30
C VAL A 834 11.30 0.09 20.41
N TYR A 835 11.91 1.25 20.21
CA TYR A 835 12.56 1.99 21.28
C TYR A 835 11.59 3.00 21.87
N GLU A 836 11.30 2.84 23.16
CA GLU A 836 10.35 3.68 23.88
C GLU A 836 11.04 4.45 25.00
N ALA A 837 10.90 5.77 24.98
CA ALA A 837 11.47 6.69 25.95
C ALA A 837 10.43 7.75 26.35
N SER A 838 9.25 7.28 26.74
CA SER A 838 8.14 8.08 27.22
C SER A 838 8.24 8.38 28.73
N SER A 839 7.51 9.40 29.18
CA SER A 839 7.46 9.82 30.59
C SER A 839 6.19 9.33 31.31
N ASP A 840 5.91 8.02 31.26
CA ASP A 840 4.59 7.46 31.64
C ASP A 840 4.43 7.05 33.11
N ALA A 841 5.51 7.00 33.89
CA ALA A 841 5.50 6.60 35.29
C ALA A 841 6.13 7.66 36.21
N PRO A 842 6.01 7.54 37.55
CA PRO A 842 6.78 8.35 38.48
C PRO A 842 8.25 8.45 38.07
N ASN A 843 8.86 9.60 38.33
CA ASN A 843 10.23 9.91 37.90
C ASN A 843 10.44 9.87 36.37
N SER A 844 9.38 9.97 35.56
CA SER A 844 9.48 10.02 34.08
C SER A 844 10.05 8.76 33.42
N TRP A 845 9.88 7.60 34.05
CA TRP A 845 10.23 6.31 33.46
C TRP A 845 9.11 5.73 32.58
N VAL A 846 9.46 4.74 31.77
CA VAL A 846 8.55 3.98 30.93
C VAL A 846 7.83 2.92 31.77
N ASN A 847 6.51 2.74 31.55
CA ASN A 847 5.73 1.66 32.17
C ASN A 847 4.96 0.78 31.16
N GLY A 848 5.10 1.05 29.86
CA GLY A 848 4.41 0.31 28.78
C GLY A 848 3.02 0.84 28.41
N SER A 849 2.55 1.94 29.04
CA SER A 849 1.26 2.56 28.68
C SER A 849 1.21 3.01 27.22
N ASN A 850 2.33 3.45 26.66
CA ASN A 850 2.46 3.86 25.26
C ASN A 850 2.69 2.71 24.30
N LEU A 851 3.36 1.62 24.71
CA LEU A 851 3.41 0.37 23.94
C LEU A 851 2.01 -0.24 23.77
N ILE A 852 1.23 -0.24 24.85
CA ILE A 852 -0.12 -0.76 24.85
C ILE A 852 -1.05 0.24 24.16
N GLY A 853 -0.74 1.54 24.13
CA GLY A 853 -1.69 2.56 23.72
C GLY A 853 -2.92 2.48 24.62
N THR A 854 -2.90 3.15 25.76
CA THR A 854 -4.08 3.13 26.63
C THR A 854 -4.40 4.48 27.19
N LEU A 855 -5.33 5.21 26.56
CA LEU A 855 -6.19 6.16 27.29
C LEU A 855 -7.33 6.72 26.41
N PHE A 856 -8.57 6.20 26.50
CA PHE A 856 -9.77 7.02 26.81
C PHE A 856 -11.12 6.29 27.01
N LEU A 857 -11.19 5.00 27.38
CA LEU A 857 -12.49 4.40 27.76
C LEU A 857 -12.37 3.49 28.99
N THR A 858 -12.40 4.10 30.17
CA THR A 858 -12.43 3.42 31.48
C THR A 858 -13.60 2.42 31.63
N LEU A 859 -14.64 2.51 30.78
CA LEU A 859 -15.80 1.61 30.83
C LEU A 859 -15.69 0.36 29.94
N ILE A 860 -14.96 0.42 28.81
CA ILE A 860 -14.75 -0.75 27.92
C ILE A 860 -13.52 -1.55 28.35
N LYS A 861 -12.53 -0.89 28.94
CA LYS A 861 -11.26 -1.49 29.37
C LYS A 861 -11.41 -2.53 30.49
N ALA A 862 -12.50 -2.47 31.26
CA ALA A 862 -12.82 -3.49 32.27
C ALA A 862 -13.20 -4.86 31.66
N LEU A 863 -13.36 -4.97 30.32
CA LEU A 863 -13.88 -6.18 29.68
C LEU A 863 -12.94 -6.84 28.63
N THR A 864 -11.85 -6.20 28.14
CA THR A 864 -11.19 -6.69 26.90
C THR A 864 -9.66 -6.87 26.85
N ASN A 865 -8.81 -6.47 27.81
CA ASN A 865 -7.35 -6.79 27.83
C ASN A 865 -6.55 -6.56 26.50
N ILE A 866 -6.94 -5.61 25.63
CA ILE A 866 -6.29 -5.36 24.31
C ILE A 866 -5.71 -3.92 24.25
N SER A 867 -4.54 -3.76 23.63
CA SER A 867 -3.83 -2.49 23.35
C SER A 867 -4.50 -1.62 22.26
N ASP A 868 -4.47 -0.29 22.29
CA ASP A 868 -5.11 0.60 21.28
C ASP A 868 -4.58 0.34 19.85
N THR A 869 -3.28 0.11 19.66
CA THR A 869 -2.71 -0.29 18.35
C THR A 869 -3.15 -1.71 17.95
N ALA A 870 -3.22 -2.67 18.89
CA ALA A 870 -3.74 -4.01 18.59
C ALA A 870 -5.26 -4.02 18.38
N LEU A 871 -5.98 -3.09 18.98
CA LEU A 871 -7.42 -2.90 18.83
C LEU A 871 -7.72 -2.23 17.50
N ALA A 872 -6.96 -1.20 17.13
CA ALA A 872 -6.99 -0.62 15.79
C ALA A 872 -6.61 -1.68 14.74
N ALA A 873 -5.51 -2.42 14.95
CA ALA A 873 -5.12 -3.52 14.08
C ALA A 873 -6.22 -4.59 14.00
N SER A 874 -6.81 -5.00 15.13
CA SER A 874 -7.91 -5.97 15.17
C SER A 874 -9.17 -5.45 14.45
N GLN A 875 -9.50 -4.17 14.57
CA GLN A 875 -10.62 -3.54 13.85
C GLN A 875 -10.34 -3.47 12.35
N GLY A 876 -9.08 -3.26 11.96
CA GLY A 876 -8.61 -3.29 10.58
C GLY A 876 -8.28 -4.69 10.03
N ASN A 877 -8.43 -5.74 10.84
CA ASN A 877 -7.99 -7.12 10.53
C ASN A 877 -6.50 -7.22 10.14
N ILE A 878 -5.64 -6.43 10.78
CA ILE A 878 -4.19 -6.38 10.65
C ILE A 878 -3.55 -7.29 11.72
N PRO A 879 -2.64 -8.21 11.36
CA PRO A 879 -1.93 -9.05 12.33
C PRO A 879 -1.03 -8.23 13.26
N PHE A 880 -1.23 -8.37 14.58
CA PHE A 880 -0.39 -7.72 15.60
C PHE A 880 -0.16 -8.66 16.80
N PRO A 881 1.03 -8.67 17.42
CA PRO A 881 1.30 -9.55 18.55
C PRO A 881 0.52 -9.13 19.80
N LYS A 882 0.17 -10.10 20.65
CA LYS A 882 -0.46 -9.83 21.94
C LYS A 882 0.55 -9.15 22.88
N ILE A 883 0.15 -8.04 23.50
CA ILE A 883 0.93 -7.30 24.50
C ILE A 883 0.22 -7.43 25.87
N PRO A 884 0.93 -7.69 26.98
CA PRO A 884 0.36 -7.69 28.32
C PRO A 884 -0.16 -6.30 28.73
N ASP A 885 -1.01 -6.23 29.76
CA ASP A 885 -1.42 -4.95 30.34
C ASP A 885 -0.29 -4.31 31.19
N VAL A 886 -0.45 -3.02 31.52
CA VAL A 886 0.58 -2.23 32.25
C VAL A 886 0.95 -2.86 33.60
N ASN A 887 -0.03 -3.41 34.34
CA ASN A 887 0.28 -4.02 35.64
C ASN A 887 1.11 -5.28 35.45
N THR A 888 0.78 -6.09 34.44
CA THR A 888 1.60 -7.26 34.08
C THR A 888 3.01 -6.85 33.65
N ILE A 889 3.17 -5.81 32.81
CA ILE A 889 4.49 -5.30 32.38
C ILE A 889 5.36 -4.93 33.57
N VAL A 890 4.83 -4.12 34.49
CA VAL A 890 5.57 -3.66 35.67
C VAL A 890 5.79 -4.81 36.66
N ALA A 891 4.78 -5.65 36.89
CA ALA A 891 4.87 -6.78 37.81
C ALA A 891 5.90 -7.84 37.40
N GLN A 892 6.12 -8.01 36.10
CA GLN A 892 7.08 -8.95 35.54
C GLN A 892 8.41 -8.28 35.17
N ASN A 893 8.66 -7.03 35.58
CA ASN A 893 9.86 -6.25 35.28
C ASN A 893 10.16 -6.09 33.77
N LEU A 894 9.16 -6.19 32.91
CA LEU A 894 9.33 -6.07 31.45
C LEU A 894 9.68 -4.63 31.04
N SER A 895 9.30 -3.62 31.84
CA SER A 895 9.68 -2.21 31.64
C SER A 895 11.16 -1.92 31.88
N PHE A 896 11.94 -2.89 32.36
CA PHE A 896 13.35 -2.71 32.73
C PHE A 896 14.30 -3.56 31.87
N GLN A 897 13.77 -4.25 30.85
CA GLN A 897 14.57 -5.10 29.97
C GLN A 897 13.98 -5.24 28.57
N PRO A 898 14.82 -5.46 27.55
CA PRO A 898 14.38 -5.90 26.24
C PRO A 898 13.46 -7.12 26.31
N THR A 899 12.33 -7.07 25.60
CA THR A 899 11.31 -8.13 25.63
C THR A 899 10.74 -8.39 24.25
N PHE A 900 10.63 -9.66 23.85
CA PHE A 900 9.92 -10.07 22.64
C PHE A 900 8.43 -10.34 22.88
N PHE A 901 7.60 -10.01 21.91
CA PHE A 901 6.18 -10.32 21.87
C PHE A 901 5.80 -11.01 20.55
N GLY A 902 4.94 -12.03 20.62
CA GLY A 902 4.45 -12.75 19.43
C GLY A 902 5.31 -13.94 19.00
N CYS A 903 6.20 -14.47 19.84
CA CYS A 903 7.09 -15.56 19.43
C CYS A 903 6.35 -16.86 19.04
N ASN A 904 5.20 -17.13 19.65
CA ASN A 904 4.42 -18.34 19.38
C ASN A 904 3.22 -18.09 18.43
N ALA A 905 3.21 -16.96 17.72
CA ALA A 905 2.11 -16.63 16.81
C ALA A 905 2.10 -17.60 15.61
N SER A 906 0.98 -18.29 15.41
CA SER A 906 0.74 -19.25 14.33
C SER A 906 0.31 -18.61 13.00
N SER A 907 0.10 -17.29 12.99
CA SER A 907 -0.25 -16.45 11.84
C SER A 907 0.99 -15.68 11.33
N PRO A 908 1.00 -15.08 10.11
CA PRO A 908 2.00 -14.09 9.69
C PRO A 908 1.93 -12.77 10.48
N THR A 909 1.98 -12.86 11.82
CA THR A 909 2.14 -11.76 12.74
C THR A 909 3.63 -11.41 12.85
N PRO A 910 4.02 -10.12 12.74
CA PRO A 910 5.39 -9.71 12.98
C PRO A 910 5.80 -9.99 14.43
N LEU A 911 7.05 -10.35 14.62
CA LEU A 911 7.67 -10.38 15.95
C LEU A 911 7.91 -8.94 16.40
N LEU A 912 7.60 -8.60 17.65
CA LEU A 912 7.87 -7.27 18.20
C LEU A 912 8.95 -7.37 19.30
N LEU A 913 10.03 -6.60 19.16
CA LEU A 913 11.06 -6.41 20.18
C LEU A 913 10.88 -5.03 20.79
N TRP A 914 10.57 -4.97 22.09
CA TRP A 914 10.43 -3.72 22.82
C TRP A 914 11.67 -3.43 23.66
N LEU A 915 12.17 -2.20 23.54
CA LEU A 915 13.34 -1.66 24.22
C LEU A 915 12.90 -0.44 25.03
N PRO A 916 12.42 -0.63 26.28
CA PRO A 916 12.03 0.48 27.13
C PRO A 916 13.27 1.19 27.69
N ASN A 917 13.23 2.53 27.71
CA ASN A 917 14.24 3.34 28.40
C ASN A 917 14.15 3.10 29.91
N ALA A 918 15.22 2.54 30.44
CA ALA A 918 15.42 2.22 31.85
C ALA A 918 16.88 2.54 32.21
N PRO A 919 17.21 2.74 33.49
CA PRO A 919 18.59 3.03 33.88
C PRO A 919 19.44 1.76 33.79
N TRP A 920 20.35 1.73 32.82
CA TRP A 920 21.35 0.68 32.64
C TRP A 920 22.72 1.18 33.06
N THR A 921 23.18 2.28 32.49
CA THR A 921 24.46 2.92 32.84
C THR A 921 24.29 4.20 33.63
N GLY A 922 23.14 4.86 33.52
CA GLY A 922 22.86 6.11 34.24
C GLY A 922 21.39 6.48 34.17
N TYR A 923 21.05 7.60 34.82
CA TYR A 923 19.68 8.14 34.84
C TYR A 923 19.44 8.97 33.58
N THR A 924 18.54 8.51 32.70
CA THR A 924 18.24 9.15 31.40
C THR A 924 16.80 9.63 31.28
N ASN A 925 16.07 9.66 32.39
CA ASN A 925 14.70 10.13 32.52
C ASN A 925 14.61 11.68 32.50
N TYR A 926 15.32 12.30 31.55
CA TYR A 926 15.28 13.74 31.31
C TYR A 926 13.87 14.20 30.93
N SER A 927 13.52 15.44 31.28
CA SER A 927 12.25 16.02 30.88
C SER A 927 12.20 16.19 29.36
N TYR A 928 11.05 15.88 28.74
CA TYR A 928 10.83 16.16 27.33
C TYR A 928 10.93 17.66 27.01
N ALA A 929 10.74 18.54 28.01
CA ALA A 929 10.84 19.99 27.90
C ALA A 929 12.28 20.51 28.08
N GLN A 930 13.26 19.63 28.29
CA GLN A 930 14.66 20.03 28.39
C GLN A 930 15.15 20.56 27.03
N THR A 931 15.67 21.79 27.04
CA THR A 931 15.95 22.56 25.82
C THR A 931 17.36 22.36 25.28
N GLN A 932 18.29 21.95 26.14
CA GLN A 932 19.70 21.74 25.84
C GLN A 932 20.26 20.55 26.64
N PHE A 933 21.30 19.90 26.10
CA PHE A 933 21.99 18.79 26.73
C PHE A 933 23.49 19.07 26.80
N THR A 934 24.11 18.83 27.96
CA THR A 934 25.58 18.88 28.06
C THR A 934 26.19 17.70 27.30
N PRO A 935 27.47 17.78 26.88
CA PRO A 935 28.15 16.67 26.23
C PRO A 935 28.08 15.36 27.03
N ASN A 936 28.22 15.45 28.36
CA ASN A 936 28.10 14.29 29.26
C ASN A 936 26.69 13.70 29.25
N GLN A 937 25.65 14.53 29.32
CA GLN A 937 24.25 14.07 29.26
C GLN A 937 23.93 13.39 27.92
N VAL A 938 24.48 13.92 26.81
CA VAL A 938 24.41 13.29 25.49
C VAL A 938 25.08 11.92 25.56
N ASP A 939 26.32 11.82 26.00
CA ASP A 939 27.05 10.56 26.07
C ASP A 939 26.34 9.50 26.93
N ILE A 940 25.82 9.89 28.10
CA ILE A 940 25.04 9.00 28.98
C ILE A 940 23.75 8.53 28.28
N ALA A 941 23.02 9.41 27.60
CA ALA A 941 21.77 9.04 26.91
C ALA A 941 22.02 8.02 25.79
N PHE A 942 23.06 8.22 25.00
CA PHE A 942 23.47 7.28 23.93
C PHE A 942 23.94 5.95 24.51
N GLU A 943 24.85 5.99 25.47
CA GLU A 943 25.44 4.79 26.06
C GLU A 943 24.38 3.95 26.78
N ASN A 944 23.47 4.58 27.52
CA ASN A 944 22.39 3.86 28.18
C ASN A 944 21.51 3.11 27.18
N ALA A 945 21.09 3.77 26.10
CA ALA A 945 20.28 3.14 25.04
C ALA A 945 21.06 2.06 24.29
N PHE A 946 22.37 2.26 24.08
CA PHE A 946 23.26 1.25 23.51
C PHE A 946 23.30 0.00 24.39
N GLN A 947 23.45 0.16 25.70
CA GLN A 947 23.48 -0.97 26.65
C GLN A 947 22.12 -1.67 26.76
N VAL A 948 21.00 -0.94 26.69
CA VAL A 948 19.66 -1.55 26.58
C VAL A 948 19.58 -2.44 25.34
N ALA A 949 19.96 -1.92 24.16
CA ALA A 949 19.86 -2.65 22.89
C ALA A 949 20.80 -3.85 22.80
N THR A 950 21.97 -3.79 23.42
CA THR A 950 22.98 -4.87 23.44
C THR A 950 22.86 -5.79 24.65
N TYR A 951 21.86 -5.58 25.51
CA TYR A 951 21.65 -6.32 26.75
C TYR A 951 22.91 -6.33 27.64
N GLY A 952 23.49 -5.14 27.80
CA GLY A 952 24.70 -4.90 28.59
C GLY A 952 25.95 -5.40 27.86
N ASN A 953 26.06 -5.21 26.55
CA ASN A 953 27.14 -5.76 25.73
C ASN A 953 27.26 -7.30 25.89
N GLY A 954 26.11 -7.98 26.02
CA GLY A 954 26.02 -9.41 26.30
C GLY A 954 26.45 -9.85 27.71
N SER A 955 26.77 -8.92 28.63
CA SER A 955 27.14 -9.27 30.01
C SER A 955 25.99 -9.84 30.84
N VAL A 956 24.74 -9.47 30.50
CA VAL A 956 23.55 -9.97 31.19
C VAL A 956 23.06 -11.30 30.59
N ASP A 957 23.20 -11.47 29.27
CA ASP A 957 23.02 -12.75 28.57
C ASP A 957 23.94 -12.79 27.33
N GLU A 958 24.93 -13.67 27.36
CA GLU A 958 25.91 -13.85 26.28
C GLU A 958 25.29 -14.29 24.94
N ASN A 959 24.07 -14.86 24.99
CA ASN A 959 23.34 -15.32 23.81
C ASN A 959 22.47 -14.23 23.17
N TRP A 960 22.34 -13.07 23.80
CA TRP A 960 21.50 -11.97 23.29
C TRP A 960 21.77 -11.61 21.81
N PRO A 961 23.04 -11.51 21.34
CA PRO A 961 23.31 -11.23 19.93
C PRO A 961 22.73 -12.29 18.98
N ALA A 962 22.76 -13.57 19.38
CA ALA A 962 22.13 -14.64 18.62
C ALA A 962 20.60 -14.50 18.66
N CYS A 963 20.01 -14.11 19.80
CA CYS A 963 18.56 -13.90 19.91
C CYS A 963 18.06 -12.78 18.97
N LEU A 964 18.80 -11.68 18.85
CA LEU A 964 18.50 -10.61 17.88
C LEU A 964 18.57 -11.11 16.43
N ALA A 965 19.60 -11.88 16.10
CA ALA A 965 19.74 -12.44 14.76
C ALA A 965 18.62 -13.43 14.44
N CYS A 966 18.27 -14.30 15.39
CA CYS A 966 17.12 -15.21 15.30
C CYS A 966 15.80 -14.46 15.08
N ALA A 967 15.59 -13.35 15.80
CA ALA A 967 14.42 -12.49 15.62
C ALA A 967 14.36 -11.90 14.21
N ALA A 968 15.48 -11.42 13.68
CA ALA A 968 15.56 -10.81 12.36
C ALA A 968 15.24 -11.81 11.23
N ILE A 969 15.71 -13.07 11.32
CA ILE A 969 15.53 -14.07 10.25
C ILE A 969 14.31 -14.98 10.44
N LYS A 970 13.57 -14.89 11.55
CA LYS A 970 12.47 -15.80 11.84
C LYS A 970 11.43 -15.85 10.71
N GLY A 971 11.06 -14.69 10.17
CA GLY A 971 10.07 -14.59 9.11
C GLY A 971 10.54 -15.17 7.77
N SER A 972 11.80 -14.93 7.40
CA SER A 972 12.41 -15.48 6.18
C SER A 972 12.68 -16.98 6.29
N LEU A 973 13.07 -17.50 7.46
CA LEU A 973 13.18 -18.95 7.70
C LEU A 973 11.84 -19.65 7.46
N ARG A 974 10.74 -19.07 7.95
CA ARG A 974 9.39 -19.58 7.69
C ARG A 974 9.02 -19.55 6.21
N ARG A 975 9.38 -18.49 5.47
CA ARG A 975 9.13 -18.41 4.01
C ARG A 975 9.91 -19.47 3.23
N LEU A 976 11.13 -19.76 3.66
CA LEU A 976 12.03 -20.73 3.03
C LEU A 976 11.82 -22.18 3.50
N ASP A 977 10.85 -22.41 4.39
CA ASP A 977 10.58 -23.72 5.00
C ASP A 977 11.84 -24.31 5.67
N ILE A 978 12.53 -23.47 6.46
CA ILE A 978 13.71 -23.86 7.25
C ILE A 978 13.32 -23.82 8.72
N ASP A 979 13.55 -24.93 9.42
CA ASP A 979 13.29 -25.03 10.85
C ASP A 979 14.08 -23.99 11.66
N LEU A 980 13.45 -23.49 12.71
CA LEU A 980 14.07 -22.54 13.61
C LEU A 980 15.22 -23.23 14.37
N PRO A 981 16.45 -22.65 14.40
CA PRO A 981 17.56 -23.26 15.13
C PRO A 981 17.26 -23.39 16.62
N LYS A 982 17.75 -24.46 17.27
CA LYS A 982 17.51 -24.71 18.69
C LYS A 982 17.89 -23.54 19.60
N GLN A 983 19.02 -22.87 19.33
CA GLN A 983 19.41 -21.67 20.10
C GLN A 983 18.39 -20.53 19.97
N CYS A 984 17.72 -20.42 18.82
CA CYS A 984 16.65 -19.44 18.62
C CYS A 984 15.39 -19.79 19.44
N GLU A 985 15.05 -21.08 19.56
CA GLU A 985 13.97 -21.55 20.44
C GLU A 985 14.27 -21.18 21.90
N GLU A 986 15.47 -21.53 22.39
CA GLU A 986 15.93 -21.21 23.75
C GLU A 986 15.93 -19.69 24.02
N CYS A 987 16.33 -18.89 23.03
CA CYS A 987 16.26 -17.43 23.09
C CYS A 987 14.82 -16.92 23.28
N PHE A 988 13.87 -17.45 22.50
CA PHE A 988 12.48 -17.03 22.62
C PHE A 988 11.81 -17.57 23.88
N GLU A 989 12.22 -18.72 24.43
CA GLU A 989 11.75 -19.18 25.74
C GLU A 989 12.16 -18.24 26.86
N ARG A 990 13.37 -17.65 26.77
CA ARG A 990 13.92 -16.77 27.81
C ARG A 990 13.43 -15.33 27.72
N HIS A 991 13.45 -14.76 26.51
CA HIS A 991 13.26 -13.32 26.30
C HIS A 991 11.88 -12.95 25.74
N CYS A 992 11.04 -13.94 25.43
CA CYS A 992 9.68 -13.68 25.00
C CYS A 992 8.70 -13.70 26.16
N TRP A 993 7.76 -12.78 26.16
CA TRP A 993 6.64 -12.84 27.08
C TRP A 993 5.83 -14.12 26.84
N ASN A 994 5.72 -14.96 27.87
CA ASN A 994 5.12 -16.29 27.81
C ASN A 994 3.58 -16.27 27.85
N GLY A 995 2.95 -15.10 27.92
CA GLY A 995 1.49 -14.95 27.95
C GLY A 995 0.86 -14.91 29.34
N THR A 996 1.65 -15.02 30.42
CA THR A 996 1.16 -14.94 31.80
C THR A 996 0.79 -13.50 32.18
N THR A 997 -0.29 -13.34 32.95
CA THR A 997 -0.80 -12.04 33.44
C THR A 997 -0.64 -11.91 34.95
N SER A 998 -0.63 -10.68 35.47
CA SER A 998 -0.53 -10.38 36.89
C SER A 998 -1.58 -9.34 37.32
N ASP A 999 -2.28 -9.64 38.42
CA ASP A 999 -3.23 -8.71 39.05
C ASP A 999 -2.56 -7.73 40.03
N ARG A 1000 -1.24 -7.87 40.27
CA ARG A 1000 -0.47 -6.94 41.14
C ARG A 1000 -0.47 -5.54 40.54
N LYS A 1001 -1.04 -4.59 41.27
CA LYS A 1001 -1.00 -3.17 40.89
C LYS A 1001 0.42 -2.62 40.97
N ALA A 1002 0.82 -1.84 39.97
CA ALA A 1002 2.05 -1.05 40.02
C ALA A 1002 1.99 0.01 41.13
N THR A 1003 3.11 0.30 41.75
CA THR A 1003 3.27 1.29 42.84
C THR A 1003 4.40 2.25 42.48
N ALA A 1004 4.52 3.37 43.21
CA ALA A 1004 5.63 4.29 42.99
C ALA A 1004 7.00 3.67 43.32
N GLU A 1005 7.04 2.70 44.25
CA GLU A 1005 8.26 1.99 44.64
C GLU A 1005 8.83 1.15 43.49
N ASP A 1006 7.98 0.62 42.61
CA ASP A 1006 8.40 -0.14 41.42
C ASP A 1006 9.26 0.70 40.44
N PHE A 1007 9.23 2.04 40.56
CA PHE A 1007 9.99 2.98 39.72
C PHE A 1007 11.13 3.68 40.46
N ASN A 1008 11.51 3.20 41.65
CA ASN A 1008 12.72 3.62 42.35
C ASN A 1008 13.92 2.79 41.88
N LEU A 1009 14.35 3.05 40.65
CA LEU A 1009 15.32 2.23 39.93
C LEU A 1009 16.76 2.67 40.20
N THR A 1010 17.67 1.72 40.12
CA THR A 1010 19.12 1.94 40.08
C THR A 1010 19.70 1.45 38.75
N PRO A 1011 20.80 2.04 38.26
CA PRO A 1011 21.44 1.59 37.03
C PRO A 1011 21.82 0.10 37.10
N ARG A 1012 21.38 -0.68 36.12
CA ARG A 1012 21.59 -2.14 36.11
C ARG A 1012 23.07 -2.56 36.09
N LEU A 1013 23.91 -1.79 35.38
CA LEU A 1013 25.34 -2.06 35.23
C LEU A 1013 26.20 -1.32 36.28
N ASP A 1014 25.60 -0.38 37.02
CA ASP A 1014 26.23 0.29 38.16
C ASP A 1014 25.22 0.48 39.32
N PRO A 1015 24.97 -0.57 40.11
CA PRO A 1015 24.01 -0.51 41.21
C PRO A 1015 24.42 0.42 42.37
N GLU A 1016 25.71 0.83 42.44
CA GLU A 1016 26.22 1.71 43.50
C GLU A 1016 25.98 3.20 43.20
N LEU A 1017 25.63 3.52 41.96
CA LEU A 1017 25.29 4.86 41.49
C LEU A 1017 23.85 5.20 41.89
N SER A 1018 23.70 5.83 43.05
CA SER A 1018 22.42 6.40 43.48
C SER A 1018 22.09 7.66 42.70
N PHE A 1019 20.80 8.00 42.60
CA PHE A 1019 20.36 9.24 41.96
C PHE A 1019 21.03 10.49 42.57
N ALA A 1020 21.23 10.52 43.88
CA ALA A 1020 21.92 11.63 44.56
C ALA A 1020 23.37 11.76 44.11
N LYS A 1021 24.11 10.64 44.03
CA LYS A 1021 25.49 10.63 43.54
C LYS A 1021 25.56 11.05 42.08
N TRP A 1022 24.68 10.51 41.23
CA TRP A 1022 24.60 10.87 39.82
C TRP A 1022 24.28 12.35 39.60
N ASN A 1023 23.36 12.91 40.40
CA ASN A 1023 23.02 14.32 40.32
C ASN A 1023 24.19 15.23 40.74
N GLU A 1024 25.03 14.81 41.70
CA GLU A 1024 26.23 15.57 42.09
C GLU A 1024 27.39 15.40 41.09
N SER A 1025 27.56 14.21 40.47
CA SER A 1025 28.68 13.91 39.57
C SER A 1025 28.46 14.36 38.13
N ASP A 1026 27.24 14.19 37.62
CA ASP A 1026 26.95 14.22 36.18
C ASP A 1026 25.98 15.33 35.75
N TRP A 1027 25.13 15.82 36.66
CA TRP A 1027 24.19 16.91 36.39
C TRP A 1027 24.82 18.31 36.54
N GLU A 1028 25.74 18.49 37.49
CA GLU A 1028 26.33 19.82 37.81
C GLU A 1028 27.67 20.13 37.12
N LYS A 1029 28.35 19.16 36.48
CA LYS A 1029 29.62 19.42 35.79
C LYS A 1029 29.42 20.03 34.40
N SER A 1030 29.38 21.36 34.34
CA SER A 1030 29.84 22.10 33.18
C SER A 1030 31.36 22.29 33.29
N GLU A 1031 32.16 21.40 32.67
CA GLU A 1031 33.60 21.63 32.66
C GLU A 1031 33.95 22.79 31.71
N SER A 1032 34.22 23.93 32.34
CA SER A 1032 35.04 25.01 31.78
C SER A 1032 36.49 24.53 31.74
N SER A 1033 37.00 24.25 30.55
CA SER A 1033 38.44 24.08 30.34
C SER A 1033 39.09 25.46 30.24
N GLY A 1034 39.90 25.86 31.23
CA GLY A 1034 40.86 26.95 31.04
C GLY A 1034 41.40 27.68 32.27
N ASN A 1035 42.56 27.22 32.73
CA ASN A 1035 43.63 27.93 33.45
C ASN A 1035 43.60 28.17 34.97
N SER A 1036 44.79 27.88 35.50
CA SER A 1036 45.29 27.88 36.86
C SER A 1036 45.35 29.24 37.57
N SER A 1037 45.42 29.13 38.91
CA SER A 1037 46.08 29.98 39.91
C SER A 1037 45.21 30.97 40.71
N GLY A 1038 45.40 30.95 42.04
CA GLY A 1038 45.00 32.05 42.93
C GLY A 1038 44.29 31.63 44.22
N SER A 1039 45.07 31.50 45.29
CA SER A 1039 44.65 31.36 46.70
C SER A 1039 43.76 32.48 47.22
N GLY A 1040 42.82 32.17 48.12
CA GLY A 1040 42.11 33.20 48.91
C GLY A 1040 41.17 32.61 49.97
N SER A 1041 41.57 32.70 51.23
CA SER A 1041 40.86 32.30 52.46
C SER A 1041 39.60 33.11 52.77
N GLY A 1042 38.61 32.49 53.42
CA GLY A 1042 37.50 33.20 54.08
C GLY A 1042 36.46 32.28 54.71
N SER A 1043 36.63 32.01 56.00
CA SER A 1043 35.66 31.36 56.90
C SER A 1043 34.44 32.23 57.19
N GLU A 1044 33.24 31.66 57.33
CA GLU A 1044 32.44 31.75 58.57
C GLU A 1044 31.15 30.90 58.57
N ASN A 1045 30.83 30.43 59.77
CA ASN A 1045 29.78 29.48 60.15
C ASN A 1045 28.36 30.08 60.18
N GLY A 1046 27.35 29.22 60.01
CA GLY A 1046 25.96 29.53 60.37
C GLY A 1046 25.02 28.33 60.30
N SER A 1047 24.94 27.58 61.40
CA SER A 1047 24.08 26.40 61.61
C SER A 1047 22.58 26.71 61.74
N GLY A 1048 21.71 25.90 61.13
CA GLY A 1048 20.28 25.85 61.44
C GLY A 1048 19.54 24.68 60.76
N LYS A 1049 19.20 23.64 61.52
CA LYS A 1049 18.44 22.45 61.08
C LYS A 1049 16.93 22.73 60.92
N GLY A 1050 16.36 22.28 59.80
CA GLY A 1050 15.14 21.46 59.77
C GLY A 1050 13.83 22.12 59.30
N LYS A 1051 13.39 21.81 58.08
CA LYS A 1051 12.18 20.99 57.79
C LYS A 1051 11.89 20.92 56.28
N ASP A 1052 11.47 19.74 55.86
CA ASP A 1052 11.20 19.32 54.48
C ASP A 1052 10.20 20.20 53.74
N SER A 1053 10.60 20.67 52.55
CA SER A 1053 9.71 20.91 51.40
C SER A 1053 10.56 20.95 50.13
N VAL A 1054 10.36 19.96 49.26
CA VAL A 1054 10.96 19.92 47.91
C VAL A 1054 10.22 20.94 47.06
N GLY A 1055 10.75 22.16 47.02
CA GLY A 1055 10.36 23.21 46.08
C GLY A 1055 11.43 23.36 45.01
N VAL A 1056 11.06 23.10 43.76
CA VAL A 1056 11.86 23.41 42.58
C VAL A 1056 11.96 24.93 42.46
N LYS A 1057 13.16 25.49 42.60
CA LYS A 1057 13.43 26.93 42.40
C LYS A 1057 13.55 27.22 40.90
N PHE A 1058 12.69 28.09 40.39
CA PHE A 1058 12.89 28.76 39.09
C PHE A 1058 14.05 29.75 39.20
N SER A 1059 15.04 29.64 38.30
CA SER A 1059 16.13 30.61 38.20
C SER A 1059 15.65 31.88 37.48
N SER A 1060 15.96 33.02 38.07
CA SER A 1060 15.64 34.37 37.63
C SER A 1060 16.38 34.79 36.36
N SER A 1061 15.66 35.10 35.28
CA SER A 1061 16.16 35.85 34.10
C SER A 1061 15.37 37.13 33.80
N LEU A 1062 14.65 37.67 34.79
CA LEU A 1062 13.80 38.87 34.65
C LEU A 1062 14.56 40.17 34.27
N PHE A 1063 15.89 40.20 34.33
CA PHE A 1063 16.68 41.40 34.04
C PHE A 1063 17.04 41.59 32.55
N GLY A 1064 16.93 40.54 31.73
CA GLY A 1064 17.19 40.62 30.28
C GLY A 1064 16.03 41.20 29.48
N LEU A 1065 14.79 41.02 29.95
CA LEU A 1065 13.57 41.45 29.26
C LEU A 1065 13.32 42.97 29.32
N ALA A 1066 13.80 43.65 30.37
CA ALA A 1066 13.62 45.10 30.50
C ALA A 1066 14.47 45.91 29.49
N LEU A 1067 15.57 45.35 28.99
CA LEU A 1067 16.41 46.00 27.97
C LEU A 1067 15.90 45.78 26.54
N SER A 1068 15.21 44.65 26.26
CA SER A 1068 14.68 44.37 24.93
C SER A 1068 13.43 45.22 24.59
N MET A 1069 12.60 45.53 25.60
CA MET A 1069 11.46 46.43 25.42
C MET A 1069 11.86 47.87 25.06
N VAL A 1070 13.02 48.36 25.52
CA VAL A 1070 13.51 49.72 25.19
C VAL A 1070 14.07 49.79 23.77
N ALA A 1071 14.65 48.70 23.24
CA ALA A 1071 15.10 48.63 21.85
C ALA A 1071 13.95 48.52 20.84
N MET A 1072 12.84 47.87 21.21
CA MET A 1072 11.64 47.74 20.35
C MET A 1072 10.86 49.05 20.19
N ILE A 1073 10.88 49.95 21.19
CA ILE A 1073 10.22 51.27 21.10
C ILE A 1073 11.01 52.25 20.21
N CYS A 1074 12.29 52.00 19.93
CA CYS A 1074 13.10 52.82 19.02
C CYS A 1074 13.05 52.37 17.55
N LEU A 1075 12.32 51.28 17.23
CA LEU A 1075 12.14 50.73 15.87
C LEU A 1075 10.70 50.80 15.35
N LEU A 1076 9.77 51.34 16.15
CA LEU A 1076 8.51 51.95 15.70
C LEU A 1076 8.73 53.45 15.49
#